data_AF-A0A4V1XTD2-F1
#
_entry.id   AF-A0A4V1XTD2-F1
#
_cell.length_a   1.000
_cell.length_b   1.000
_cell.length_c   1.000
_cell.angle_alpha   90.00
_cell.angle_beta   90.00
_cell.angle_gamma   90.00
#
_symmetry.space_group_name_H-M   'P 1'
#
loop_
_entity.id
_entity.type
_entity.pdbx_description
1 polymer ?
#
loop_
_entity_poly.entity_id
_entity_poly.type
_entity_poly.pdbx_seq_one_letter_code
_entity_poly.pdbx_strand_id
1 'polypeptide(L)'
;MCTVEHYYWRCKQCGAKRDGTPRIRFFACPKGPAMDACTGANHVDKITDEEPCETCRHNSSIARRGAEMSIRWAWDLYAQADNNCPTADRDLYRQLDRFLRDRGLFLRPNRHDLEDVKREWQACAAVYPLRFAEALCTWQARLLDKRWRHAHGFRRGEHCSSSNMGPLARMLYSAYGLVLSGLVLLAHPQDAEAGVTRRVSNEYPTAPNGRERISLNGDWRFSRFASNPDSLSYDVMKEWIFPTGNQFVVTGTQHTRPSGTPPGSNVTYVQASFDDSDWEAVNLPHDWAIKGPFNAPGIPNSMGALPINGVGWYRRNLVIDSADADKSIFLDIDGAMSNAAVWLNGELVGGWPYGYASFRLDLTPYVKVGDNMLAIRLDNPLNFSRWYPGAGLYRNVWLVKVDQTHVGQFGTYITTPAVSAESADLDLTVEIENKRNVSREVDVVTDVYVLDTATGRAGGDVVATFPQTTTSAMASSRHTVNASTTIANPLLWGPPPEQEPNMYVAITKLLADGEVIDVYETPFGIRSVTYDGDKGISINGKLVRIQGTNNHHDLGSLGAAFHLRAAERQLELLQELGCNALRMSHNPPATELLDLADRFGFLVQDEIFDVWRRQKISDDYHLYFEDWHEQDLRSFIRRDRNHPSIISWSYGNEIVEQTEDSGGAMAEELHAMVKAEDPTRKSGAAMNRAQAGSRFADAGDVVGLNYQGEGHGESFNSAFPSFRAAYPEKVILSTESSSAVSTRGTYIFPVTPANHSNVGVQDGGNAGVDPENLLVSAYELYAVSWGASPDKVFGMQDKHPYVAGEFVWTGWDYIGEPTPYDTEARSSYFGIIDLAGFKKDRFYLYQARWRPDLHDPLSYYPSQSAHILPHWTWPDRVGEVTPVHVFSSADEAELFVNGESAGRLQREPSNYRFRWDDITYEPGELRVVTYKDGAEWAVDTRKTVGDAAKLTMTADHTTISADGHDLSFISVAVVDENGDTVPEASDSITFSISGPGEIVSTDNGNPGDFTEFPSLTRKAFSGLALAIVRSEAGASGEITVSAEADGLEGAQVVLQST
;
A
#
# COMPACT_ATOMS: atom_id res chain seq x y z
N MET A 1 0.38 43.32 -66.38
CA MET A 1 -0.31 42.01 -66.33
C MET A 1 0.15 41.42 -65.02
N CYS A 2 -0.70 41.30 -63.99
CA CYS A 2 -2.09 40.78 -63.99
C CYS A 2 -2.09 39.33 -64.48
N THR A 3 -2.57 38.31 -63.76
CA THR A 3 -3.51 38.28 -62.62
C THR A 3 -3.36 36.94 -61.87
N VAL A 4 -3.44 36.77 -60.55
CA VAL A 4 -3.37 37.67 -59.36
C VAL A 4 -2.59 36.85 -58.30
N GLU A 5 -1.50 37.24 -57.61
CA GLU A 5 -0.94 38.53 -57.11
C GLU A 5 -1.34 38.87 -55.64
N HIS A 6 -0.46 39.54 -54.91
CA HIS A 6 -0.71 40.07 -53.55
C HIS A 6 -1.51 41.40 -53.61
N TYR A 7 -2.10 41.85 -52.48
CA TYR A 7 -1.76 43.12 -51.76
C TYR A 7 -2.83 43.52 -50.71
N TYR A 8 -2.36 44.24 -49.66
CA TYR A 8 -2.98 45.35 -48.89
C TYR A 8 -4.53 45.53 -48.84
N TRP A 9 -5.11 45.93 -47.70
CA TRP A 9 -4.97 47.32 -47.20
C TRP A 9 -5.07 47.49 -45.67
N ARG A 10 -4.18 48.33 -45.12
CA ARG A 10 -4.40 49.05 -43.85
C ARG A 10 -5.29 50.27 -44.09
N CYS A 11 -6.34 50.47 -43.30
CA CYS A 11 -6.89 51.80 -43.03
C CYS A 11 -7.16 51.94 -41.53
N LYS A 12 -6.17 52.29 -40.70
CA LYS A 12 -5.58 53.63 -40.44
C LYS A 12 -6.24 54.29 -39.21
N GLN A 13 -5.43 54.68 -38.25
CA GLN A 13 -5.87 55.47 -37.09
C GLN A 13 -6.44 56.81 -37.55
N CYS A 14 -7.69 57.07 -37.15
CA CYS A 14 -8.25 58.37 -36.82
C CYS A 14 -9.41 58.10 -35.84
N GLY A 15 -9.76 59.00 -34.92
CA GLY A 15 -9.24 60.35 -34.76
C GLY A 15 -10.25 61.29 -34.12
N ALA A 16 -10.85 60.88 -33.01
CA ALA A 16 -11.66 61.69 -32.09
C ALA A 16 -13.01 62.30 -32.56
N LYS A 17 -14.00 62.16 -31.65
CA LYS A 17 -15.11 63.10 -31.34
C LYS A 17 -16.30 63.27 -32.31
N ARG A 18 -17.48 63.00 -31.70
CA ARG A 18 -18.71 63.82 -31.70
C ARG A 18 -19.61 63.80 -32.96
N ASP A 19 -20.92 64.05 -32.84
CA ASP A 19 -21.77 64.26 -31.65
C ASP A 19 -23.15 63.61 -31.83
N GLY A 20 -23.84 63.25 -30.74
CA GLY A 20 -25.12 62.52 -30.83
C GLY A 20 -25.74 62.03 -29.52
N THR A 21 -25.87 62.90 -28.50
CA THR A 21 -26.64 62.60 -27.26
C THR A 21 -27.58 63.74 -26.90
N PRO A 22 -28.76 63.43 -26.32
CA PRO A 22 -28.95 63.50 -24.86
C PRO A 22 -29.27 62.10 -24.25
N ARG A 23 -28.68 61.66 -23.11
CA ARG A 23 -28.85 62.04 -21.67
C ARG A 23 -30.12 61.43 -21.02
N ILE A 24 -30.15 60.93 -19.77
CA ILE A 24 -29.23 60.96 -18.60
C ILE A 24 -29.48 59.68 -17.72
N ARG A 25 -28.47 58.93 -17.23
CA ARG A 25 -27.93 58.81 -15.84
C ARG A 25 -28.95 58.58 -14.69
N PHE A 26 -28.72 57.71 -13.70
CA PHE A 26 -27.67 57.81 -12.64
C PHE A 26 -27.18 56.48 -12.00
N PHE A 27 -26.41 56.55 -10.89
CA PHE A 27 -25.59 55.50 -10.24
C PHE A 27 -26.05 55.15 -8.79
N ALA A 28 -25.86 53.88 -8.41
CA ALA A 28 -25.42 53.28 -7.11
C ALA A 28 -25.83 53.80 -5.69
N CYS A 29 -26.32 52.86 -4.85
CA CYS A 29 -26.11 52.65 -3.38
C CYS A 29 -26.40 53.78 -2.34
N PRO A 30 -26.43 53.49 -1.00
CA PRO A 30 -26.56 52.23 -0.24
C PRO A 30 -27.61 52.28 0.93
N LYS A 31 -27.65 51.22 1.77
CA LYS A 31 -28.26 51.12 3.14
C LYS A 31 -29.81 51.12 3.27
N GLY A 32 -30.29 50.44 4.32
CA GLY A 32 -31.67 50.52 4.86
C GLY A 32 -31.83 51.64 5.92
N PRO A 33 -32.87 51.64 6.80
CA PRO A 33 -33.51 50.44 7.39
C PRO A 33 -35.06 50.48 7.59
N ALA A 34 -35.56 49.41 8.21
CA ALA A 34 -36.66 49.35 9.19
C ALA A 34 -38.16 49.37 8.79
N MET A 35 -38.84 48.36 9.37
CA MET A 35 -40.21 48.30 9.91
C MET A 35 -41.44 47.94 9.05
N ASP A 36 -42.23 47.05 9.69
CA ASP A 36 -43.68 46.79 9.65
C ASP A 36 -44.36 46.17 8.41
N ALA A 37 -45.39 45.31 8.57
CA ALA A 37 -45.78 44.40 9.68
C ALA A 37 -46.97 43.50 9.25
N CYS A 38 -46.94 42.19 9.59
CA CYS A 38 -48.09 41.26 9.64
C CYS A 38 -48.88 41.03 8.31
N THR A 39 -49.73 40.01 8.09
CA THR A 39 -50.06 38.70 8.73
C THR A 39 -49.80 37.58 7.68
N GLY A 40 -49.70 36.26 7.92
CA GLY A 40 -50.60 35.34 8.67
C GLY A 40 -51.95 35.16 7.97
N ALA A 41 -52.54 33.97 7.73
CA ALA A 41 -52.15 32.55 7.83
C ALA A 41 -53.27 31.68 7.18
N ASN A 42 -53.29 30.34 7.36
CA ASN A 42 -54.42 29.39 7.16
C ASN A 42 -54.77 28.98 5.68
N HIS A 43 -55.33 27.80 5.35
CA HIS A 43 -55.57 26.51 6.06
C HIS A 43 -55.78 25.33 5.05
N VAL A 44 -56.03 24.11 5.56
CA VAL A 44 -56.41 22.84 4.88
C VAL A 44 -57.97 22.67 4.81
N ASP A 45 -58.64 21.65 4.22
CA ASP A 45 -58.23 20.30 3.74
C ASP A 45 -59.22 19.69 2.68
N LYS A 46 -58.69 18.82 1.78
CA LYS A 46 -59.24 17.52 1.28
C LYS A 46 -60.68 17.25 0.72
N ILE A 47 -60.76 16.14 -0.05
CA ILE A 47 -61.91 15.16 -0.25
C ILE A 47 -63.10 15.62 -1.14
N THR A 48 -63.72 14.86 -2.09
CA THR A 48 -63.49 13.54 -2.77
C THR A 48 -64.26 13.43 -4.12
N ASP A 49 -63.81 12.51 -4.99
CA ASP A 49 -64.50 11.57 -5.91
C ASP A 49 -65.84 11.88 -6.63
N GLU A 50 -65.87 11.67 -7.97
CA GLU A 50 -66.78 10.71 -8.66
C GLU A 50 -66.32 10.40 -10.12
N GLU A 51 -66.42 9.13 -10.55
CA GLU A 51 -66.40 8.65 -11.96
C GLU A 51 -67.86 8.55 -12.47
N PRO A 52 -68.20 8.39 -13.79
CA PRO A 52 -67.39 7.80 -14.86
C PRO A 52 -67.50 8.44 -16.29
N CYS A 53 -66.61 8.05 -17.20
CA CYS A 53 -66.98 7.38 -18.48
C CYS A 53 -65.73 6.82 -19.21
N GLU A 54 -65.91 5.78 -20.04
CA GLU A 54 -64.82 5.01 -20.64
C GLU A 54 -64.12 5.71 -21.82
N THR A 55 -62.87 6.17 -21.67
CA THR A 55 -61.93 6.29 -22.81
C THR A 55 -60.43 6.37 -22.43
N CYS A 56 -59.98 5.73 -21.33
CA CYS A 56 -58.54 5.53 -21.11
C CYS A 56 -58.24 4.43 -20.07
N ARG A 57 -57.58 3.34 -20.47
CA ARG A 57 -56.90 2.43 -19.53
C ARG A 57 -55.62 1.84 -20.13
N HIS A 58 -54.49 2.29 -19.58
CA HIS A 58 -53.19 1.60 -19.57
C HIS A 58 -52.47 1.48 -20.94
N ASN A 59 -51.14 1.38 -21.04
CA ASN A 59 -50.15 1.12 -19.98
C ASN A 59 -48.83 1.89 -20.19
N SER A 60 -48.17 2.28 -19.09
CA SER A 60 -46.81 2.84 -19.11
C SER A 60 -45.80 1.77 -19.58
N SER A 61 -45.08 2.03 -20.67
CA SER A 61 -44.13 1.05 -21.24
C SER A 61 -42.97 1.64 -22.06
N ILE A 62 -42.79 2.97 -22.08
CA ILE A 62 -41.72 3.68 -22.83
C ILE A 62 -40.38 3.68 -22.06
N ALA A 63 -40.12 2.60 -21.33
CA ALA A 63 -38.82 2.25 -20.74
C ALA A 63 -38.48 0.75 -20.91
N ARG A 64 -39.31 -0.03 -21.63
CA ARG A 64 -39.10 -1.47 -21.85
C ARG A 64 -39.09 -1.93 -23.32
N ARG A 65 -39.34 -1.02 -24.28
CA ARG A 65 -39.36 -1.33 -25.72
C ARG A 65 -38.04 -1.12 -26.48
N GLY A 66 -36.91 -0.99 -25.76
CA GLY A 66 -35.58 -1.01 -26.36
C GLY A 66 -34.98 -2.41 -26.57
N ALA A 67 -35.45 -3.42 -25.82
CA ALA A 67 -34.77 -4.72 -25.71
C ALA A 67 -35.51 -5.93 -26.34
N GLU A 68 -36.81 -5.81 -26.66
CA GLU A 68 -37.62 -6.97 -27.11
C GLU A 68 -37.62 -7.19 -28.63
N MET A 69 -37.10 -6.25 -29.44
CA MET A 69 -37.10 -6.38 -30.91
C MET A 69 -35.91 -7.18 -31.48
N SER A 70 -34.82 -7.35 -30.73
CA SER A 70 -33.63 -8.11 -31.17
C SER A 70 -33.80 -9.63 -31.02
N ILE A 71 -34.48 -10.09 -29.95
CA ILE A 71 -34.58 -11.51 -29.61
C ILE A 71 -35.44 -12.28 -30.62
N ARG A 72 -36.56 -11.71 -31.09
CA ARG A 72 -37.50 -12.44 -31.96
C ARG A 72 -36.92 -12.70 -33.36
N TRP A 73 -36.19 -11.74 -33.91
CA TRP A 73 -35.54 -11.87 -35.22
C TRP A 73 -34.40 -12.90 -35.19
N ALA A 74 -33.64 -12.96 -34.10
CA ALA A 74 -32.63 -14.02 -33.89
C ALA A 74 -33.27 -15.42 -33.77
N TRP A 75 -34.43 -15.53 -33.11
CA TRP A 75 -35.09 -16.83 -32.94
C TRP A 75 -35.67 -17.40 -34.24
N ASP A 76 -36.24 -16.55 -35.10
CA ASP A 76 -36.77 -16.97 -36.41
C ASP A 76 -35.66 -17.37 -37.41
N LEU A 77 -34.44 -16.84 -37.24
CA LEU A 77 -33.22 -17.28 -37.93
C LEU A 77 -32.75 -18.65 -37.41
N TYR A 78 -32.65 -18.81 -36.09
CA TYR A 78 -32.22 -20.07 -35.45
C TYR A 78 -33.22 -21.22 -35.71
N ALA A 79 -34.52 -20.91 -35.79
CA ALA A 79 -35.57 -21.89 -36.10
C ALA A 79 -35.55 -22.41 -37.55
N GLN A 80 -34.81 -21.76 -38.46
CA GLN A 80 -34.58 -22.22 -39.84
C GLN A 80 -33.25 -22.97 -40.01
N ALA A 81 -32.41 -23.01 -38.97
CA ALA A 81 -30.98 -23.37 -39.07
C ALA A 81 -30.55 -24.65 -38.32
N ASP A 82 -31.48 -25.45 -37.78
CA ASP A 82 -31.20 -26.85 -37.44
C ASP A 82 -32.45 -27.74 -37.64
N ASN A 83 -32.27 -28.83 -38.37
CA ASN A 83 -33.29 -29.82 -38.69
C ASN A 83 -32.77 -31.26 -38.57
N ASN A 84 -31.63 -31.49 -37.90
CA ASN A 84 -30.94 -32.78 -37.82
C ASN A 84 -30.52 -33.23 -36.39
N CYS A 85 -30.85 -32.47 -35.34
CA CYS A 85 -30.53 -32.85 -33.96
C CYS A 85 -31.69 -33.62 -33.24
N PRO A 86 -31.42 -34.77 -32.57
CA PRO A 86 -32.45 -35.57 -31.89
C PRO A 86 -33.19 -34.85 -30.74
N THR A 87 -34.41 -35.30 -30.45
CA THR A 87 -35.30 -34.66 -29.45
C THR A 87 -34.88 -34.84 -27.99
N ALA A 88 -33.89 -35.68 -27.68
CA ALA A 88 -33.47 -35.96 -26.31
C ALA A 88 -32.71 -34.80 -25.65
N ASP A 89 -31.76 -34.17 -26.37
CA ASP A 89 -30.87 -33.16 -25.80
C ASP A 89 -31.55 -31.82 -25.53
N ARG A 90 -32.64 -31.51 -26.25
CA ARG A 90 -33.39 -30.25 -26.09
C ARG A 90 -33.91 -30.03 -24.67
N ASP A 91 -34.40 -31.07 -24.00
CA ASP A 91 -34.92 -30.93 -22.64
C ASP A 91 -33.82 -31.00 -21.56
N LEU A 92 -32.64 -31.53 -21.87
CA LEU A 92 -31.47 -31.40 -21.01
C LEU A 92 -30.96 -29.95 -21.03
N TYR A 93 -30.76 -29.37 -22.23
CA TYR A 93 -30.35 -27.98 -22.40
C TYR A 93 -31.33 -27.00 -21.73
N ARG A 94 -32.65 -27.20 -21.87
CA ARG A 94 -33.70 -26.36 -21.23
C ARG A 94 -33.81 -26.48 -19.70
N GLN A 95 -33.20 -27.51 -19.11
CA GLN A 95 -33.09 -27.65 -17.66
C GLN A 95 -31.77 -27.03 -17.17
N LEU A 96 -30.68 -27.20 -17.92
CA LEU A 96 -29.38 -26.62 -17.60
C LEU A 96 -29.36 -25.09 -17.75
N ASP A 97 -29.84 -24.55 -18.87
CA ASP A 97 -29.97 -23.10 -19.12
C ASP A 97 -30.79 -22.41 -18.01
N ARG A 98 -31.86 -23.07 -17.54
CA ARG A 98 -32.69 -22.56 -16.44
C ARG A 98 -31.96 -22.60 -15.10
N PHE A 99 -31.28 -23.70 -14.79
CA PHE A 99 -30.46 -23.84 -13.58
C PHE A 99 -29.32 -22.81 -13.49
N LEU A 100 -28.71 -22.47 -14.63
CA LEU A 100 -27.66 -21.44 -14.71
C LEU A 100 -28.24 -20.02 -14.57
N ARG A 101 -29.37 -19.72 -15.23
CA ARG A 101 -30.10 -18.43 -15.07
C ARG A 101 -30.60 -18.21 -13.64
N ASP A 102 -31.17 -19.25 -13.02
CA ASP A 102 -31.63 -19.22 -11.61
C ASP A 102 -30.47 -19.04 -10.60
N ARG A 103 -29.20 -19.00 -11.07
CA ARG A 103 -27.99 -18.74 -10.29
C ARG A 103 -27.09 -17.62 -10.87
N GLY A 104 -27.59 -16.84 -11.83
CA GLY A 104 -26.85 -15.70 -12.40
C GLY A 104 -25.61 -16.04 -13.25
N LEU A 105 -25.39 -17.32 -13.59
CA LEU A 105 -24.22 -17.75 -14.36
C LEU A 105 -24.47 -17.63 -15.87
N PHE A 106 -23.67 -16.82 -16.55
CA PHE A 106 -23.78 -16.56 -18.00
C PHE A 106 -22.65 -17.23 -18.78
N LEU A 107 -22.99 -18.05 -19.78
CA LEU A 107 -22.08 -18.43 -20.87
C LEU A 107 -22.25 -17.43 -22.02
N ARG A 108 -21.14 -16.96 -22.63
CA ARG A 108 -21.18 -16.02 -23.78
C ARG A 108 -21.58 -16.78 -25.06
N PRO A 109 -22.74 -16.53 -25.68
CA PRO A 109 -23.22 -17.32 -26.81
C PRO A 109 -22.69 -16.78 -28.14
N ASN A 110 -21.40 -17.01 -28.44
CA ASN A 110 -20.81 -16.63 -29.74
C ASN A 110 -19.55 -17.44 -30.12
N ARG A 111 -19.72 -18.76 -30.32
CA ARG A 111 -18.82 -19.66 -31.06
C ARG A 111 -19.59 -20.92 -31.47
N HIS A 112 -19.14 -21.59 -32.53
CA HIS A 112 -19.79 -22.77 -33.11
C HIS A 112 -18.98 -24.07 -33.01
N ASP A 113 -17.88 -24.07 -32.24
CA ASP A 113 -17.08 -25.27 -32.00
C ASP A 113 -17.48 -25.96 -30.67
N LEU A 114 -17.43 -27.28 -30.67
CA LEU A 114 -17.84 -28.15 -29.57
C LEU A 114 -16.64 -28.57 -28.69
N GLU A 115 -15.41 -28.46 -29.20
CA GLU A 115 -14.19 -28.71 -28.40
C GLU A 115 -13.82 -27.50 -27.53
N ASP A 116 -14.03 -26.26 -27.98
CA ASP A 116 -13.87 -25.06 -27.14
C ASP A 116 -14.78 -25.15 -25.88
N VAL A 117 -16.04 -25.56 -26.06
CA VAL A 117 -17.00 -25.74 -24.96
C VAL A 117 -16.58 -26.85 -23.99
N LYS A 118 -16.00 -27.96 -24.49
CA LYS A 118 -15.42 -29.00 -23.62
C LYS A 118 -14.20 -28.48 -22.85
N ARG A 119 -13.39 -27.62 -23.46
CA ARG A 119 -12.17 -27.07 -22.85
C ARG A 119 -12.49 -26.09 -21.71
N GLU A 120 -13.50 -25.22 -21.90
CA GLU A 120 -14.05 -24.42 -20.80
C GLU A 120 -14.73 -25.28 -19.73
N TRP A 121 -15.44 -26.36 -20.11
CA TRP A 121 -16.05 -27.28 -19.15
C TRP A 121 -15.01 -28.02 -18.30
N GLN A 122 -13.88 -28.42 -18.89
CA GLN A 122 -12.74 -29.00 -18.18
C GLN A 122 -12.07 -27.98 -17.23
N ALA A 123 -11.93 -26.72 -17.66
CA ALA A 123 -11.43 -25.65 -16.79
C ALA A 123 -12.36 -25.41 -15.59
N CYS A 124 -13.67 -25.28 -15.79
CA CYS A 124 -14.63 -25.14 -14.69
C CYS A 124 -14.66 -26.36 -13.75
N ALA A 125 -14.44 -27.57 -14.27
CA ALA A 125 -14.40 -28.79 -13.46
C ALA A 125 -13.17 -28.85 -12.54
N ALA A 126 -12.05 -28.23 -12.91
CA ALA A 126 -10.85 -28.15 -12.08
C ALA A 126 -11.00 -27.20 -10.87
N VAL A 127 -11.79 -26.13 -11.00
CA VAL A 127 -11.87 -25.04 -10.00
C VAL A 127 -12.90 -25.30 -8.89
N TYR A 128 -13.95 -26.12 -9.12
CA TYR A 128 -15.07 -26.27 -8.16
C TYR A 128 -15.45 -27.72 -7.78
N PRO A 129 -14.49 -28.61 -7.40
CA PRO A 129 -14.78 -30.03 -7.13
C PRO A 129 -15.77 -30.24 -5.96
N LEU A 130 -15.61 -29.55 -4.83
CA LEU A 130 -16.44 -29.70 -3.63
C LEU A 130 -17.91 -29.36 -3.88
N ARG A 131 -18.19 -28.20 -4.50
CA ARG A 131 -19.56 -27.76 -4.81
C ARG A 131 -20.26 -28.67 -5.82
N PHE A 132 -19.51 -29.34 -6.71
CA PHE A 132 -20.06 -30.34 -7.61
C PHE A 132 -20.48 -31.63 -6.86
N ALA A 133 -19.67 -32.09 -5.90
CA ALA A 133 -19.99 -33.24 -5.06
C ALA A 133 -21.23 -33.01 -4.18
N GLU A 134 -21.34 -31.85 -3.52
CA GLU A 134 -22.54 -31.48 -2.74
C GLU A 134 -23.80 -31.40 -3.60
N ALA A 135 -23.70 -30.78 -4.78
CA ALA A 135 -24.82 -30.69 -5.72
C ALA A 135 -25.26 -32.08 -6.18
N LEU A 136 -24.32 -32.99 -6.48
CA LEU A 136 -24.62 -34.36 -6.88
C LEU A 136 -25.28 -35.17 -5.75
N CYS A 137 -24.76 -35.09 -4.52
CA CYS A 137 -25.35 -35.74 -3.35
C CYS A 137 -26.77 -35.23 -3.07
N THR A 138 -26.97 -33.91 -3.07
CA THR A 138 -28.27 -33.27 -2.86
C THR A 138 -29.28 -33.64 -3.95
N TRP A 139 -28.82 -33.76 -5.20
CA TRP A 139 -29.65 -34.18 -6.33
C TRP A 139 -30.02 -35.66 -6.26
N GLN A 140 -29.06 -36.55 -5.95
CA GLN A 140 -29.30 -37.99 -5.80
C GLN A 140 -30.26 -38.29 -4.62
N ALA A 141 -30.09 -37.64 -3.48
CA ALA A 141 -31.00 -37.77 -2.33
C ALA A 141 -32.44 -37.36 -2.70
N ARG A 142 -32.62 -36.23 -3.40
CA ARG A 142 -33.93 -35.76 -3.89
C ARG A 142 -34.53 -36.66 -4.97
N LEU A 143 -33.70 -37.38 -5.75
CA LEU A 143 -34.14 -38.38 -6.71
C LEU A 143 -34.61 -39.68 -6.04
N LEU A 144 -33.92 -40.12 -4.99
CA LEU A 144 -34.30 -41.28 -4.18
C LEU A 144 -35.62 -41.04 -3.44
N ASP A 145 -35.80 -39.88 -2.79
CA ASP A 145 -37.07 -39.50 -2.14
C ASP A 145 -38.23 -39.47 -3.17
N LYS A 146 -38.03 -38.82 -4.33
CA LYS A 146 -39.04 -38.82 -5.41
C LYS A 146 -39.40 -40.23 -5.90
N ARG A 147 -38.41 -41.10 -6.14
CA ARG A 147 -38.66 -42.48 -6.60
C ARG A 147 -39.36 -43.32 -5.52
N TRP A 148 -38.99 -43.18 -4.26
CA TRP A 148 -39.61 -43.91 -3.16
C TRP A 148 -41.06 -43.48 -2.92
N ARG A 149 -41.34 -42.17 -2.86
CA ARG A 149 -42.73 -41.66 -2.75
C ARG A 149 -43.60 -42.09 -3.93
N HIS A 150 -43.06 -42.09 -5.16
CA HIS A 150 -43.79 -42.54 -6.35
C HIS A 150 -44.05 -44.06 -6.33
N ALA A 151 -43.13 -44.86 -5.79
CA ALA A 151 -43.32 -46.30 -5.64
C ALA A 151 -44.34 -46.68 -4.55
N HIS A 152 -44.63 -45.79 -3.59
CA HIS A 152 -45.48 -46.07 -2.41
C HIS A 152 -46.70 -45.14 -2.26
N GLY A 153 -46.99 -44.29 -3.27
CA GLY A 153 -48.29 -43.62 -3.42
C GLY A 153 -48.55 -42.38 -2.55
N PHE A 154 -47.53 -41.84 -1.87
CA PHE A 154 -47.67 -40.67 -1.01
C PHE A 154 -48.00 -39.39 -1.81
N ARG A 155 -48.94 -38.58 -1.29
CA ARG A 155 -49.31 -37.27 -1.88
C ARG A 155 -48.37 -36.16 -1.39
N ARG A 156 -48.32 -35.03 -2.12
CA ARG A 156 -47.60 -33.83 -1.66
C ARG A 156 -48.23 -33.28 -0.38
N GLY A 157 -47.44 -33.15 0.68
CA GLY A 157 -47.85 -32.51 1.94
C GLY A 157 -47.26 -33.16 3.20
N GLU A 158 -46.91 -34.44 3.14
CA GLU A 158 -46.50 -35.21 4.33
C GLU A 158 -44.96 -35.29 4.47
N HIS A 159 -44.49 -35.05 5.71
CA HIS A 159 -43.10 -35.26 6.14
C HIS A 159 -42.97 -36.63 6.84
N CYS A 160 -41.83 -37.29 6.68
CA CYS A 160 -41.56 -38.61 7.25
C CYS A 160 -40.56 -38.49 8.40
N SER A 161 -40.86 -39.10 9.57
CA SER A 161 -39.96 -39.16 10.72
C SER A 161 -39.21 -40.49 10.80
N SER A 162 -38.08 -40.51 11.51
CA SER A 162 -37.07 -41.58 11.51
C SER A 162 -37.52 -42.92 12.14
N SER A 163 -38.75 -43.01 12.68
CA SER A 163 -39.24 -44.19 13.41
C SER A 163 -39.71 -45.35 12.51
N ASN A 164 -40.06 -45.09 11.24
CA ASN A 164 -40.78 -46.06 10.39
C ASN A 164 -39.94 -46.81 9.32
N MET A 165 -38.60 -46.73 9.35
CA MET A 165 -37.76 -47.49 8.41
C MET A 165 -37.52 -48.95 8.84
N GLY A 166 -38.05 -49.88 8.04
CA GLY A 166 -37.92 -51.33 8.24
C GLY A 166 -36.50 -51.90 8.05
N PRO A 167 -36.25 -53.14 8.49
CA PRO A 167 -34.90 -53.68 8.68
C PRO A 167 -34.06 -53.79 7.40
N LEU A 168 -34.68 -54.04 6.24
CA LEU A 168 -33.96 -54.13 4.96
C LEU A 168 -33.32 -52.79 4.55
N ALA A 169 -33.98 -51.66 4.89
CA ALA A 169 -33.46 -50.32 4.61
C ALA A 169 -32.26 -50.00 5.52
N ARG A 170 -32.32 -50.37 6.81
CA ARG A 170 -31.18 -50.22 7.74
C ARG A 170 -29.97 -51.02 7.27
N MET A 171 -30.17 -52.27 6.82
CA MET A 171 -29.09 -53.13 6.34
C MET A 171 -28.40 -52.56 5.09
N LEU A 172 -29.15 -51.96 4.15
CA LEU A 172 -28.59 -51.27 2.99
C LEU A 172 -27.83 -49.99 3.38
N TYR A 173 -28.36 -49.21 4.33
CA TYR A 173 -27.69 -47.98 4.82
C TYR A 173 -26.32 -48.29 5.45
N SER A 174 -26.24 -49.34 6.29
CA SER A 174 -24.97 -49.80 6.87
C SER A 174 -24.02 -50.40 5.82
N ALA A 175 -24.53 -51.09 4.79
CA ALA A 175 -23.68 -51.63 3.73
C ALA A 175 -22.99 -50.53 2.89
N TYR A 176 -23.68 -49.42 2.62
CA TYR A 176 -23.08 -48.28 1.89
C TYR A 176 -22.01 -47.54 2.72
N GLY A 177 -22.16 -47.46 4.04
CA GLY A 177 -21.14 -46.87 4.93
C GLY A 177 -19.79 -47.60 4.90
N LEU A 178 -19.80 -48.92 4.72
CA LEU A 178 -18.60 -49.75 4.60
C LEU A 178 -17.93 -49.66 3.20
N VAL A 179 -18.69 -49.33 2.15
CA VAL A 179 -18.11 -49.08 0.82
C VAL A 179 -17.50 -47.68 0.75
N LEU A 180 -18.11 -46.68 1.40
CA LEU A 180 -17.55 -45.33 1.50
C LEU A 180 -16.22 -45.29 2.25
N SER A 181 -16.12 -45.99 3.39
CA SER A 181 -14.86 -46.09 4.15
C SER A 181 -13.75 -46.87 3.42
N GLY A 182 -14.10 -47.73 2.45
CA GLY A 182 -13.14 -48.38 1.56
C GLY A 182 -12.66 -47.51 0.39
N LEU A 183 -13.46 -46.52 -0.04
CA LEU A 183 -13.11 -45.62 -1.16
C LEU A 183 -12.33 -44.38 -0.72
N VAL A 184 -12.54 -43.91 0.52
CA VAL A 184 -11.74 -42.81 1.12
C VAL A 184 -10.26 -43.21 1.29
N LEU A 185 -9.94 -44.50 1.35
CA LEU A 185 -8.57 -45.03 1.43
C LEU A 185 -7.92 -45.37 0.07
N LEU A 186 -8.58 -45.05 -1.05
CA LEU A 186 -8.03 -45.23 -2.41
C LEU A 186 -8.12 -43.94 -3.26
N ALA A 187 -8.40 -42.81 -2.62
CA ALA A 187 -8.41 -41.48 -3.22
C ALA A 187 -7.47 -40.55 -2.45
N HIS A 188 -6.18 -40.88 -2.41
CA HIS A 188 -5.16 -39.84 -2.20
C HIS A 188 -5.31 -38.82 -3.33
N PRO A 189 -5.50 -37.52 -3.04
CA PRO A 189 -5.04 -36.49 -3.96
C PRO A 189 -3.52 -36.65 -4.03
N GLN A 190 -2.97 -36.83 -5.23
CA GLN A 190 -1.59 -36.41 -5.45
C GLN A 190 -1.64 -34.90 -5.65
N ASP A 191 -1.27 -34.17 -4.61
CA ASP A 191 -0.50 -32.93 -4.65
C ASP A 191 -0.76 -32.07 -5.90
N ALA A 192 -2.01 -31.59 -5.98
CA ALA A 192 -2.44 -30.53 -6.89
C ALA A 192 -2.54 -29.20 -6.14
N GLU A 193 -1.68 -28.99 -5.14
CA GLU A 193 -1.33 -27.65 -4.73
C GLU A 193 -0.72 -26.95 -5.94
N ALA A 194 -1.24 -25.76 -6.25
CA ALA A 194 -0.50 -24.83 -7.09
C ALA A 194 0.66 -24.28 -6.26
N GLY A 195 1.69 -25.11 -6.09
CA GLY A 195 2.93 -24.77 -5.41
C GLY A 195 3.63 -23.65 -6.17
N VAL A 196 3.26 -22.41 -5.85
CA VAL A 196 3.91 -21.21 -6.38
C VAL A 196 5.29 -21.17 -5.73
N THR A 197 6.28 -21.71 -6.42
CA THR A 197 7.70 -21.52 -6.10
C THR A 197 8.06 -20.06 -6.39
N ARG A 198 7.56 -19.16 -5.54
CA ARG A 198 7.85 -17.73 -5.48
C ARG A 198 9.34 -17.59 -5.27
N ARG A 199 10.05 -17.02 -6.25
CA ARG A 199 11.50 -16.79 -6.11
C ARG A 199 11.71 -15.49 -5.35
N VAL A 200 11.78 -15.58 -4.02
CA VAL A 200 12.10 -14.46 -3.11
C VAL A 200 13.61 -14.17 -3.08
N SER A 201 14.43 -15.08 -3.62
CA SER A 201 15.88 -14.89 -3.74
C SER A 201 16.28 -13.57 -4.42
N ASN A 202 17.17 -12.80 -3.80
CA ASN A 202 17.89 -11.67 -4.40
C ASN A 202 18.82 -12.05 -5.58
N GLU A 203 18.70 -13.26 -6.12
CA GLU A 203 19.31 -13.67 -7.38
C GLU A 203 18.39 -13.31 -8.57
N TYR A 204 18.72 -12.21 -9.23
CA TYR A 204 18.40 -12.04 -10.65
C TYR A 204 18.89 -13.28 -11.44
N PRO A 205 18.20 -13.69 -12.51
CA PRO A 205 18.69 -14.77 -13.37
C PRO A 205 20.10 -14.41 -13.87
N THR A 206 21.03 -15.36 -13.84
CA THR A 206 22.37 -15.20 -14.42
C THR A 206 22.21 -14.77 -15.87
N ALA A 207 22.59 -13.53 -16.18
CA ALA A 207 22.15 -12.89 -17.41
C ALA A 207 22.69 -13.59 -18.67
N PRO A 208 21.99 -13.47 -19.81
CA PRO A 208 22.62 -13.62 -21.11
C PRO A 208 23.83 -12.66 -21.21
N ASN A 209 24.89 -13.08 -21.91
CA ASN A 209 26.18 -12.37 -22.06
C ASN A 209 26.06 -10.83 -21.99
N GLY A 210 26.66 -10.22 -20.97
CA GLY A 210 26.70 -8.76 -20.81
C GLY A 210 26.84 -8.32 -19.35
N ARG A 211 25.71 -8.19 -18.65
CA ARG A 211 25.58 -7.56 -17.33
C ARG A 211 25.36 -8.56 -16.20
N GLU A 212 26.08 -8.39 -15.10
CA GLU A 212 25.80 -9.05 -13.82
C GLU A 212 25.34 -8.00 -12.80
N ARG A 213 24.20 -8.22 -12.10
CA ARG A 213 23.82 -7.53 -10.85
C ARG A 213 23.72 -8.61 -9.76
N ILE A 214 24.76 -8.68 -8.92
CA ILE A 214 24.94 -9.74 -7.91
C ILE A 214 24.63 -9.13 -6.54
N SER A 215 23.74 -9.76 -5.77
CA SER A 215 23.51 -9.33 -4.39
C SER A 215 24.76 -9.58 -3.55
N LEU A 216 25.19 -8.56 -2.82
CA LEU A 216 26.27 -8.66 -1.84
C LEU A 216 25.74 -8.87 -0.42
N ASN A 217 24.48 -9.28 -0.24
CA ASN A 217 23.84 -9.28 1.07
C ASN A 217 24.45 -10.25 2.09
N GLY A 218 24.97 -11.42 1.70
CA GLY A 218 25.56 -12.38 2.64
C GLY A 218 26.90 -11.93 3.25
N ASP A 219 27.47 -12.75 4.14
CA ASP A 219 28.91 -12.80 4.43
C ASP A 219 29.59 -11.49 4.94
N TRP A 220 28.86 -10.58 5.59
CA TRP A 220 29.47 -9.37 6.16
C TRP A 220 30.02 -9.60 7.57
N ARG A 221 31.06 -8.83 7.88
CA ARG A 221 31.55 -8.59 9.24
C ARG A 221 31.13 -7.20 9.71
N PHE A 222 30.53 -7.11 10.89
CA PHE A 222 30.00 -5.88 11.46
C PHE A 222 30.59 -5.58 12.85
N SER A 223 30.86 -4.29 13.10
CA SER A 223 31.22 -3.78 14.42
C SER A 223 30.64 -2.38 14.64
N ARG A 224 30.08 -2.16 15.84
CA ARG A 224 29.43 -0.90 16.24
C ARG A 224 30.21 -0.20 17.34
N PHE A 225 30.32 1.11 17.21
CA PHE A 225 30.95 1.99 18.20
C PHE A 225 29.96 3.10 18.59
N ALA A 226 29.50 3.12 19.85
CA ALA A 226 28.54 4.11 20.35
C ALA A 226 29.08 5.57 20.37
N SER A 227 30.38 5.74 20.15
CA SER A 227 31.07 7.01 19.93
C SER A 227 32.05 6.86 18.77
N ASN A 228 32.25 7.92 18.01
CA ASN A 228 33.16 7.97 16.87
C ASN A 228 34.59 7.45 17.22
N PRO A 229 35.07 6.36 16.59
CA PRO A 229 36.34 5.71 16.96
C PRO A 229 37.53 6.13 16.07
N ASP A 230 37.27 6.83 14.97
CA ASP A 230 38.19 6.99 13.83
C ASP A 230 38.48 8.45 13.45
N SER A 231 37.80 9.41 14.09
CA SER A 231 37.88 10.85 13.84
C SER A 231 37.45 11.27 12.42
N LEU A 232 36.71 10.43 11.70
CA LEU A 232 36.09 10.78 10.43
C LEU A 232 34.73 11.45 10.68
N SER A 233 34.32 12.34 9.77
CA SER A 233 32.99 12.96 9.77
C SER A 233 32.62 13.39 8.36
N TYR A 234 31.37 13.83 8.16
CA TYR A 234 30.94 14.42 6.89
C TYR A 234 31.89 15.55 6.43
N ASP A 235 32.16 16.56 7.26
CA ASP A 235 33.04 17.68 6.90
C ASP A 235 34.49 17.27 6.59
N VAL A 236 35.00 16.19 7.19
CA VAL A 236 36.34 15.65 6.88
C VAL A 236 36.37 14.96 5.52
N MET A 237 35.25 14.40 5.06
CA MET A 237 35.19 13.54 3.87
C MET A 237 34.48 14.18 2.66
N LYS A 238 33.65 15.22 2.84
CA LYS A 238 32.71 15.68 1.80
C LYS A 238 33.35 16.05 0.47
N GLU A 239 34.50 16.75 0.47
CA GLU A 239 35.24 17.07 -0.78
C GLU A 239 35.66 15.83 -1.58
N TRP A 240 35.88 14.69 -0.92
CA TRP A 240 36.19 13.42 -1.58
C TRP A 240 34.93 12.65 -2.03
N ILE A 241 33.79 12.94 -1.41
CA ILE A 241 32.50 12.27 -1.62
C ILE A 241 31.64 12.99 -2.68
N PHE A 242 31.64 14.33 -2.73
CA PHE A 242 30.87 15.13 -3.70
C PHE A 242 30.98 14.65 -5.16
N PRO A 243 32.15 14.19 -5.68
CA PRO A 243 32.24 13.72 -7.07
C PRO A 243 31.31 12.53 -7.40
N THR A 244 30.84 11.77 -6.41
CA THR A 244 29.82 10.72 -6.58
C THR A 244 28.50 11.29 -7.13
N GLY A 245 28.11 12.50 -6.70
CA GLY A 245 26.86 13.14 -7.12
C GLY A 245 26.92 13.82 -8.50
N ASN A 246 28.09 13.96 -9.12
CA ASN A 246 28.30 14.81 -10.31
C ASN A 246 27.39 14.49 -11.50
N GLN A 247 26.99 13.24 -11.72
CA GLN A 247 26.08 12.85 -12.82
C GLN A 247 24.65 13.41 -12.66
N PHE A 248 24.32 13.90 -11.47
CA PHE A 248 23.06 14.54 -11.14
C PHE A 248 23.19 16.06 -11.05
N VAL A 249 24.38 16.64 -10.84
CA VAL A 249 24.56 18.10 -10.79
C VAL A 249 24.42 18.70 -12.20
N VAL A 250 23.34 19.48 -12.42
CA VAL A 250 23.06 20.19 -13.68
C VAL A 250 23.15 21.71 -13.49
N THR A 251 22.67 22.24 -12.34
CA THR A 251 22.70 23.68 -12.02
C THR A 251 23.77 24.08 -11.01
N GLY A 252 24.13 23.17 -10.08
CA GLY A 252 25.20 23.37 -9.10
C GLY A 252 26.61 23.28 -9.68
N THR A 253 27.61 23.20 -8.78
CA THR A 253 29.02 23.04 -9.16
C THR A 253 29.37 21.56 -9.22
N GLN A 254 30.00 21.09 -10.31
CA GLN A 254 30.59 19.74 -10.34
C GLN A 254 31.93 19.72 -9.63
N HIS A 255 32.13 18.75 -8.74
CA HIS A 255 33.31 18.66 -7.86
C HIS A 255 34.37 17.73 -8.46
N THR A 256 35.64 18.13 -8.37
CA THR A 256 36.78 17.26 -8.71
C THR A 256 37.35 16.61 -7.46
N ARG A 257 37.72 15.34 -7.55
CA ARG A 257 38.35 14.62 -6.43
C ARG A 257 39.67 15.33 -6.02
N PRO A 258 39.88 15.63 -4.72
CA PRO A 258 41.11 16.24 -4.25
C PRO A 258 42.35 15.39 -4.55
N SER A 259 43.51 16.05 -4.63
CA SER A 259 44.81 15.37 -4.77
C SER A 259 45.48 15.20 -3.41
N GLY A 260 46.00 13.99 -3.13
CA GLY A 260 46.68 13.68 -1.88
C GLY A 260 46.30 12.30 -1.34
N THR A 261 46.44 12.13 -0.03
CA THR A 261 45.99 10.93 0.70
C THR A 261 44.51 11.10 1.08
N PRO A 262 43.60 10.18 0.72
CA PRO A 262 42.21 10.26 1.13
C PRO A 262 42.04 10.09 2.64
N PRO A 263 41.03 10.73 3.27
CA PRO A 263 40.72 10.49 4.67
C PRO A 263 40.32 9.02 4.90
N GLY A 264 40.58 8.53 6.11
CA GLY A 264 40.28 7.16 6.53
C GLY A 264 41.30 6.11 6.10
N SER A 265 42.25 6.42 5.21
CA SER A 265 43.28 5.44 4.78
C SER A 265 44.19 4.94 5.91
N ASN A 266 44.23 5.66 7.04
CA ASN A 266 44.95 5.29 8.27
C ASN A 266 44.10 4.47 9.26
N VAL A 267 42.81 4.25 9.00
CA VAL A 267 41.93 3.44 9.85
C VAL A 267 42.27 1.97 9.61
N THR A 268 42.42 1.19 10.68
CA THR A 268 42.77 -0.24 10.55
C THR A 268 41.70 -1.03 9.80
N TYR A 269 40.42 -0.68 9.99
CA TYR A 269 39.28 -1.38 9.41
C TYR A 269 39.17 -1.30 7.88
N VAL A 270 39.86 -0.37 7.21
CA VAL A 270 39.89 -0.34 5.73
C VAL A 270 41.03 -1.19 5.13
N GLN A 271 41.92 -1.73 5.97
CA GLN A 271 43.09 -2.47 5.53
C GLN A 271 42.76 -3.96 5.29
N ALA A 272 43.31 -4.52 4.21
CA ALA A 272 43.15 -5.94 3.88
C ALA A 272 43.86 -6.90 4.86
N SER A 273 44.79 -6.40 5.68
CA SER A 273 45.50 -7.17 6.71
C SER A 273 44.93 -6.99 8.12
N PHE A 274 43.76 -6.36 8.27
CA PHE A 274 43.04 -6.31 9.54
C PHE A 274 42.24 -7.60 9.72
N ASP A 275 42.37 -8.21 10.90
CA ASP A 275 41.64 -9.40 11.31
C ASP A 275 40.27 -9.00 11.88
N ASP A 276 39.21 -9.45 11.22
CA ASP A 276 37.81 -9.21 11.58
C ASP A 276 37.10 -10.50 12.04
N SER A 277 37.84 -11.56 12.40
CA SER A 277 37.22 -12.81 12.88
C SER A 277 36.38 -12.64 14.15
N ASP A 278 36.73 -11.65 14.98
CA ASP A 278 36.02 -11.27 16.21
C ASP A 278 34.79 -10.35 15.96
N TRP A 279 34.52 -9.96 14.70
CA TRP A 279 33.36 -9.11 14.35
C TRP A 279 32.10 -9.96 14.10
N GLU A 280 30.93 -9.38 14.39
CA GLU A 280 29.62 -10.03 14.21
C GLU A 280 29.44 -10.44 12.74
N ALA A 281 29.07 -11.69 12.49
CA ALA A 281 28.70 -12.14 11.15
C ALA A 281 27.24 -11.73 10.90
N VAL A 282 27.00 -10.90 9.89
CA VAL A 282 25.66 -10.41 9.54
C VAL A 282 25.37 -10.59 8.06
N ASN A 283 24.08 -10.79 7.75
CA ASN A 283 23.55 -10.66 6.39
C ASN A 283 22.77 -9.34 6.29
N LEU A 284 22.66 -8.80 5.08
CA LEU A 284 21.86 -7.63 4.75
C LEU A 284 20.48 -8.03 4.18
N PRO A 285 19.46 -7.17 4.27
CA PRO A 285 19.45 -5.87 4.97
C PRO A 285 19.65 -5.99 6.49
N HIS A 286 20.40 -5.05 7.08
CA HIS A 286 20.73 -5.05 8.50
C HIS A 286 20.43 -3.70 9.16
N ASP A 287 19.64 -3.76 10.22
CA ASP A 287 19.39 -2.67 11.18
C ASP A 287 19.96 -3.12 12.54
N TRP A 288 21.05 -2.48 12.99
CA TRP A 288 21.72 -2.86 14.23
C TRP A 288 20.94 -2.45 15.49
N ALA A 289 20.00 -1.51 15.37
CA ALA A 289 19.38 -0.88 16.52
C ALA A 289 18.15 -1.65 17.01
N ILE A 290 17.43 -2.32 16.11
CA ILE A 290 16.15 -2.97 16.43
C ILE A 290 16.24 -4.07 17.51
N LYS A 291 17.43 -4.69 17.65
CA LYS A 291 17.70 -5.70 18.69
C LYS A 291 17.61 -5.12 20.13
N GLY A 292 17.67 -3.80 20.31
CA GLY A 292 17.62 -3.14 21.61
C GLY A 292 18.98 -3.07 22.34
N PRO A 293 18.98 -2.78 23.66
CA PRO A 293 17.84 -2.42 24.50
C PRO A 293 17.21 -1.08 24.11
N PHE A 294 15.92 -0.91 24.42
CA PHE A 294 15.28 0.41 24.44
C PHE A 294 15.83 1.30 25.59
N ASN A 295 15.43 2.57 25.60
CA ASN A 295 15.96 3.62 26.49
C ASN A 295 17.47 3.85 26.31
N ALA A 296 17.92 3.81 25.05
CA ALA A 296 19.30 4.06 24.67
C ALA A 296 19.77 5.47 25.10
N PRO A 297 20.89 5.61 25.84
CA PRO A 297 21.29 6.89 26.43
C PRO A 297 21.46 8.03 25.41
N GLY A 298 20.64 9.07 25.54
CA GLY A 298 20.68 10.27 24.69
C GLY A 298 19.85 10.19 23.41
N ILE A 299 19.13 9.09 23.16
CA ILE A 299 18.19 8.96 22.04
C ILE A 299 16.79 9.35 22.52
N PRO A 300 16.06 10.24 21.81
CA PRO A 300 14.71 10.59 22.19
C PRO A 300 13.71 9.48 21.85
N ASN A 301 12.63 9.40 22.61
CA ASN A 301 11.49 8.50 22.38
C ASN A 301 10.82 8.74 21.02
N SER A 302 10.88 9.95 20.47
CA SER A 302 10.49 10.26 19.10
C SER A 302 11.28 9.48 18.04
N MET A 303 12.54 9.12 18.31
CA MET A 303 13.36 8.23 17.47
C MET A 303 13.32 6.77 17.95
N GLY A 304 12.27 6.37 18.69
CA GLY A 304 12.05 5.02 19.18
C GLY A 304 12.82 4.61 20.43
N ALA A 305 13.63 5.51 21.00
CA ALA A 305 14.52 5.24 22.14
C ALA A 305 15.48 4.02 21.95
N LEU A 306 15.72 3.59 20.71
CA LEU A 306 16.59 2.47 20.35
C LEU A 306 18.04 2.93 20.06
N PRO A 307 19.06 2.06 20.12
CA PRO A 307 20.47 2.45 20.05
C PRO A 307 20.97 2.70 18.60
N ILE A 308 20.30 3.62 17.92
CA ILE A 308 20.52 4.02 16.52
C ILE A 308 21.82 4.80 16.28
N ASN A 309 22.39 5.44 17.30
CA ASN A 309 23.52 6.35 17.16
C ASN A 309 24.89 5.66 17.05
N GLY A 310 25.87 6.45 16.65
CA GLY A 310 27.28 6.09 16.61
C GLY A 310 27.73 5.58 15.24
N VAL A 311 28.92 4.98 15.22
CA VAL A 311 29.58 4.54 13.98
C VAL A 311 29.39 3.04 13.82
N GLY A 312 28.86 2.63 12.66
CA GLY A 312 28.81 1.24 12.23
C GLY A 312 29.83 1.00 11.13
N TRP A 313 30.71 0.01 11.31
CA TRP A 313 31.64 -0.46 10.28
C TRP A 313 31.22 -1.85 9.79
N TYR A 314 31.12 -1.98 8.47
CA TYR A 314 30.83 -3.21 7.75
C TYR A 314 32.02 -3.57 6.86
N ARG A 315 32.42 -4.84 6.81
CA ARG A 315 33.50 -5.36 5.96
C ARG A 315 33.08 -6.63 5.21
N ARG A 316 33.52 -6.75 3.95
CA ARG A 316 33.30 -7.94 3.10
C ARG A 316 34.48 -8.14 2.15
N ASN A 317 34.90 -9.38 1.93
CA ASN A 317 35.81 -9.72 0.84
C ASN A 317 35.03 -9.90 -0.48
N LEU A 318 35.51 -9.26 -1.56
CA LEU A 318 35.01 -9.41 -2.92
C LEU A 318 36.06 -10.11 -3.78
N VAL A 319 35.70 -11.21 -4.42
CA VAL A 319 36.55 -11.89 -5.41
C VAL A 319 36.20 -11.34 -6.79
N ILE A 320 37.18 -10.79 -7.50
CA ILE A 320 37.04 -10.30 -8.89
C ILE A 320 37.80 -11.23 -9.82
N ASP A 321 37.11 -11.86 -10.76
CA ASP A 321 37.69 -12.83 -11.69
C ASP A 321 38.57 -12.17 -12.75
N SER A 322 39.55 -12.91 -13.27
CA SER A 322 40.39 -12.42 -14.37
C SER A 322 39.61 -12.16 -15.67
N ALA A 323 38.39 -12.69 -15.79
CA ALA A 323 37.47 -12.40 -16.88
C ALA A 323 36.79 -11.02 -16.77
N ASP A 324 36.76 -10.43 -15.57
CA ASP A 324 36.16 -9.12 -15.30
C ASP A 324 37.14 -7.96 -15.47
N ALA A 325 38.40 -8.23 -15.82
CA ALA A 325 39.49 -7.23 -15.80
C ALA A 325 39.37 -6.10 -16.85
N ASP A 326 38.45 -6.21 -17.83
CA ASP A 326 38.08 -5.12 -18.76
C ASP A 326 36.61 -4.68 -18.59
N LYS A 327 35.91 -5.14 -17.55
CA LYS A 327 34.56 -4.65 -17.22
C LYS A 327 34.64 -3.33 -16.45
N SER A 328 33.57 -2.54 -16.48
CA SER A 328 33.30 -1.57 -15.41
C SER A 328 32.63 -2.31 -14.26
N ILE A 329 33.09 -2.04 -13.04
CA ILE A 329 32.63 -2.69 -11.81
C ILE A 329 32.14 -1.61 -10.85
N PHE A 330 30.91 -1.76 -10.37
CA PHE A 330 30.23 -0.79 -9.53
C PHE A 330 29.68 -1.42 -8.26
N LEU A 331 29.52 -0.59 -7.24
CA LEU A 331 28.76 -0.89 -6.02
C LEU A 331 27.49 -0.05 -6.02
N ASP A 332 26.33 -0.69 -6.07
CA ASP A 332 25.04 -0.03 -5.86
C ASP A 332 24.59 -0.29 -4.42
N ILE A 333 24.12 0.76 -3.73
CA ILE A 333 23.59 0.71 -2.37
C ILE A 333 22.21 1.35 -2.41
N ASP A 334 21.16 0.59 -2.08
CA ASP A 334 19.78 1.06 -2.27
C ASP A 334 19.27 1.93 -1.10
N GLY A 335 19.99 1.90 0.03
CA GLY A 335 19.80 2.76 1.21
C GLY A 335 20.75 2.37 2.35
N ALA A 336 21.30 3.35 3.06
CA ALA A 336 22.31 3.15 4.10
C ALA A 336 22.24 4.24 5.17
N MET A 337 21.74 3.91 6.36
CA MET A 337 21.38 4.87 7.40
C MET A 337 22.49 5.03 8.44
N SER A 338 23.29 6.10 8.44
CA SER A 338 23.38 7.27 7.53
C SER A 338 24.85 7.70 7.36
N ASN A 339 25.13 8.81 6.67
CA ASN A 339 26.50 9.34 6.48
C ASN A 339 27.48 8.30 5.88
N ALA A 340 27.03 7.62 4.82
CA ALA A 340 27.76 6.50 4.26
C ALA A 340 29.07 6.92 3.57
N ALA A 341 30.16 6.21 3.88
CA ALA A 341 31.44 6.30 3.20
C ALA A 341 32.02 4.90 2.95
N VAL A 342 32.69 4.71 1.81
CA VAL A 342 33.10 3.39 1.30
C VAL A 342 34.56 3.39 0.88
N TRP A 343 35.32 2.40 1.35
CA TRP A 343 36.71 2.13 0.94
C TRP A 343 36.82 0.76 0.27
N LEU A 344 37.68 0.65 -0.74
CA LEU A 344 38.10 -0.62 -1.34
C LEU A 344 39.62 -0.71 -1.27
N ASN A 345 40.16 -1.83 -0.79
CA ASN A 345 41.61 -2.06 -0.64
C ASN A 345 42.36 -1.00 0.21
N GLY A 346 41.65 -0.21 1.02
CA GLY A 346 42.19 0.90 1.83
C GLY A 346 42.03 2.30 1.21
N GLU A 347 41.56 2.40 -0.04
CA GLU A 347 41.34 3.67 -0.74
C GLU A 347 39.86 4.09 -0.69
N LEU A 348 39.59 5.35 -0.37
CA LEU A 348 38.23 5.92 -0.29
C LEU A 348 37.62 6.00 -1.69
N VAL A 349 36.58 5.20 -1.95
CA VAL A 349 35.86 5.18 -3.23
C VAL A 349 34.89 6.35 -3.32
N GLY A 350 34.12 6.62 -2.25
CA GLY A 350 33.11 7.70 -2.21
C GLY A 350 32.13 7.49 -1.07
N GLY A 351 30.92 8.03 -1.21
CA GLY A 351 29.88 7.96 -0.17
C GLY A 351 28.58 8.68 -0.56
N TRP A 352 27.66 8.79 0.39
CA TRP A 352 26.41 9.56 0.29
C TRP A 352 25.86 9.87 1.70
N PRO A 353 25.48 11.12 2.04
CA PRO A 353 25.06 11.44 3.41
C PRO A 353 23.61 11.06 3.70
N TYR A 354 22.69 11.34 2.76
CA TYR A 354 21.25 11.15 2.95
C TYR A 354 20.89 9.66 2.97
N GLY A 355 20.54 9.14 4.14
CA GLY A 355 20.45 7.69 4.36
C GLY A 355 19.37 6.97 3.56
N TYR A 356 18.35 7.69 3.08
CA TYR A 356 17.25 7.15 2.30
C TYR A 356 17.50 7.07 0.78
N ALA A 357 18.59 7.67 0.30
CA ALA A 357 18.92 7.66 -1.12
C ALA A 357 19.54 6.33 -1.58
N SER A 358 19.27 5.97 -2.83
CA SER A 358 19.99 4.91 -3.53
C SER A 358 21.12 5.53 -4.37
N PHE A 359 22.34 5.00 -4.26
CA PHE A 359 23.53 5.56 -4.91
C PHE A 359 24.49 4.49 -5.46
N ARG A 360 25.35 4.91 -6.39
CA ARG A 360 26.33 4.07 -7.08
C ARG A 360 27.75 4.60 -6.88
N LEU A 361 28.69 3.70 -6.69
CA LEU A 361 30.12 3.99 -6.67
C LEU A 361 30.86 3.19 -7.75
N ASP A 362 31.82 3.82 -8.42
CA ASP A 362 32.68 3.17 -9.42
C ASP A 362 33.88 2.51 -8.72
N LEU A 363 33.87 1.17 -8.64
CA LEU A 363 34.97 0.38 -8.07
C LEU A 363 36.10 0.15 -9.08
N THR A 364 35.86 0.34 -10.38
CA THR A 364 36.79 0.01 -11.48
C THR A 364 38.23 0.53 -11.28
N PRO A 365 38.48 1.74 -10.74
CA PRO A 365 39.84 2.24 -10.49
C PRO A 365 40.57 1.56 -9.32
N TYR A 366 39.85 0.88 -8.42
CA TYR A 366 40.34 0.40 -7.11
C TYR A 366 40.36 -1.13 -6.99
N VAL A 367 39.69 -1.85 -7.90
CA VAL A 367 39.69 -3.31 -7.97
C VAL A 367 41.02 -3.86 -8.48
N LYS A 368 41.36 -5.06 -8.00
CA LYS A 368 42.40 -5.92 -8.57
C LYS A 368 41.82 -7.33 -8.76
N VAL A 369 42.41 -8.12 -9.67
CA VAL A 369 42.02 -9.54 -9.83
C VAL A 369 42.34 -10.32 -8.56
N GLY A 370 41.40 -11.16 -8.09
CA GLY A 370 41.47 -11.86 -6.80
C GLY A 370 40.73 -11.14 -5.68
N ASP A 371 41.23 -11.26 -4.45
CA ASP A 371 40.59 -10.78 -3.21
C ASP A 371 40.68 -9.26 -3.00
N ASN A 372 39.55 -8.60 -2.82
CA ASN A 372 39.42 -7.16 -2.56
C ASN A 372 38.67 -6.92 -1.26
N MET A 373 39.27 -6.19 -0.32
CA MET A 373 38.60 -5.84 0.94
C MET A 373 37.72 -4.61 0.74
N LEU A 374 36.40 -4.77 0.80
CA LEU A 374 35.40 -3.71 0.84
C LEU A 374 35.11 -3.36 2.31
N ALA A 375 35.13 -2.07 2.65
CA ALA A 375 34.75 -1.56 3.96
C ALA A 375 33.78 -0.39 3.81
N ILE A 376 32.66 -0.41 4.55
CA ILE A 376 31.65 0.64 4.56
C ILE A 376 31.50 1.17 5.99
N ARG A 377 31.43 2.49 6.14
CA ARG A 377 31.23 3.21 7.40
C ARG A 377 29.91 3.98 7.34
N LEU A 378 29.12 3.90 8.39
CA LEU A 378 27.93 4.72 8.65
C LEU A 378 28.14 5.51 9.96
N ASP A 379 27.53 6.68 10.11
CA ASP A 379 27.72 7.60 11.25
C ASP A 379 26.42 8.31 11.61
N ASN A 380 25.76 7.85 12.68
CA ASN A 380 24.45 8.35 13.09
C ASN A 380 24.57 9.35 14.26
N PRO A 381 24.11 10.60 14.10
CA PRO A 381 23.95 11.55 15.19
C PRO A 381 22.97 11.08 16.27
N LEU A 382 22.79 11.89 17.33
CA LEU A 382 21.84 11.58 18.41
C LEU A 382 20.39 12.01 18.10
N ASN A 383 20.19 13.02 17.25
CA ASN A 383 18.88 13.68 17.07
C ASN A 383 18.65 14.16 15.62
N PHE A 384 18.58 13.21 14.69
CA PHE A 384 18.57 13.45 13.22
C PHE A 384 17.29 13.02 12.49
N SER A 385 16.29 12.48 13.19
CA SER A 385 15.00 12.06 12.64
C SER A 385 13.85 12.38 13.61
N ARG A 386 12.62 12.60 13.11
CA ARG A 386 11.42 12.75 13.97
C ARG A 386 10.77 11.42 14.35
N TRP A 387 10.95 10.41 13.49
CA TRP A 387 10.52 9.01 13.64
C TRP A 387 11.76 8.10 13.78
N TYR A 388 11.58 6.79 13.97
CA TYR A 388 12.68 5.82 13.95
C TYR A 388 13.33 5.71 12.56
N PRO A 389 14.63 6.05 12.39
CA PRO A 389 15.29 5.95 11.08
C PRO A 389 15.79 4.53 10.79
N GLY A 390 15.93 3.68 11.80
CA GLY A 390 16.83 2.52 11.77
C GLY A 390 18.31 2.92 11.76
N ALA A 391 19.20 1.93 11.81
CA ALA A 391 20.63 2.20 11.76
C ALA A 391 21.41 1.03 11.12
N GLY A 392 22.00 1.26 9.95
CA GLY A 392 22.71 0.21 9.23
C GLY A 392 22.54 0.24 7.71
N LEU A 393 23.07 -0.79 7.05
CA LEU A 393 22.80 -1.11 5.65
C LEU A 393 21.41 -1.77 5.54
N TYR A 394 20.37 -0.97 5.79
CA TYR A 394 18.98 -1.38 5.97
C TYR A 394 18.22 -1.66 4.66
N ARG A 395 18.90 -1.56 3.52
CA ARG A 395 18.42 -2.03 2.20
C ARG A 395 19.52 -2.84 1.49
N ASN A 396 19.19 -3.36 0.32
CA ASN A 396 20.06 -4.24 -0.47
C ASN A 396 21.33 -3.52 -0.97
N VAL A 397 22.40 -4.32 -1.17
CA VAL A 397 23.69 -3.87 -1.69
C VAL A 397 24.12 -4.81 -2.83
N TRP A 398 24.64 -4.26 -3.92
CA TRP A 398 24.87 -5.01 -5.16
C TRP A 398 26.23 -4.73 -5.80
N LEU A 399 26.87 -5.77 -6.32
CA LEU A 399 27.99 -5.67 -7.25
C LEU A 399 27.43 -5.69 -8.66
N VAL A 400 27.67 -4.64 -9.45
CA VAL A 400 27.29 -4.58 -10.86
C VAL A 400 28.53 -4.65 -11.75
N LYS A 401 28.57 -5.62 -12.67
CA LYS A 401 29.65 -5.78 -13.67
C LYS A 401 29.07 -5.66 -15.09
N VAL A 402 29.73 -4.91 -15.97
CA VAL A 402 29.28 -4.62 -17.35
C VAL A 402 30.47 -4.37 -18.30
N ASP A 403 30.31 -4.49 -19.63
CA ASP A 403 31.31 -3.93 -20.57
C ASP A 403 31.51 -2.43 -20.29
N GLN A 404 32.70 -1.88 -20.57
CA GLN A 404 32.94 -0.44 -20.44
C GLN A 404 32.02 0.43 -21.33
N THR A 405 31.27 -0.14 -22.28
CA THR A 405 30.16 0.49 -23.01
C THR A 405 28.84 -0.19 -22.62
N HIS A 406 28.00 0.49 -21.83
CA HIS A 406 26.79 -0.09 -21.19
C HIS A 406 25.66 0.94 -21.04
N VAL A 407 24.44 0.49 -20.75
CA VAL A 407 23.32 1.35 -20.32
C VAL A 407 23.63 1.92 -18.93
N GLY A 408 23.57 3.25 -18.79
CA GLY A 408 23.94 3.98 -17.58
C GLY A 408 23.07 3.64 -16.36
N GLN A 409 23.47 4.15 -15.19
CA GLN A 409 22.64 4.03 -13.98
C GLN A 409 21.31 4.75 -14.19
N PHE A 410 20.19 4.04 -13.99
CA PHE A 410 18.84 4.55 -14.27
C PHE A 410 18.68 5.08 -15.71
N GLY A 411 19.47 4.53 -16.64
CA GLY A 411 19.65 5.03 -18.01
C GLY A 411 18.46 4.83 -18.92
N THR A 412 17.43 4.09 -18.52
CA THR A 412 16.19 3.92 -19.27
C THR A 412 15.07 4.82 -18.74
N TYR A 413 14.29 5.37 -19.66
CA TYR A 413 13.06 6.10 -19.35
C TYR A 413 11.99 5.74 -20.37
N ILE A 414 10.86 5.21 -19.89
CA ILE A 414 9.72 4.81 -20.73
C ILE A 414 8.53 5.71 -20.38
N THR A 415 7.89 6.27 -21.40
CA THR A 415 6.65 7.04 -21.25
C THR A 415 5.60 6.59 -22.25
N THR A 416 4.32 6.78 -21.91
CA THR A 416 3.19 6.40 -22.75
C THR A 416 2.37 7.64 -23.11
N PRO A 417 2.80 8.46 -24.10
CA PRO A 417 2.21 9.78 -24.38
C PRO A 417 0.78 9.73 -24.93
N ALA A 418 0.36 8.60 -25.52
CA ALA A 418 -1.00 8.35 -25.95
C ALA A 418 -1.42 6.93 -25.54
N VAL A 419 -2.59 6.80 -24.90
CA VAL A 419 -3.10 5.52 -24.37
C VAL A 419 -4.61 5.45 -24.59
N SER A 420 -5.08 4.37 -25.21
CA SER A 420 -6.49 3.95 -25.26
C SER A 420 -6.59 2.42 -25.13
N ALA A 421 -7.81 1.88 -25.16
CA ALA A 421 -8.02 0.42 -25.15
C ALA A 421 -7.61 -0.25 -26.47
N GLU A 422 -7.53 0.51 -27.56
CA GLU A 422 -7.19 0.05 -28.90
C GLU A 422 -5.68 0.13 -29.18
N SER A 423 -4.97 1.10 -28.59
CA SER A 423 -3.53 1.31 -28.81
C SER A 423 -2.89 2.17 -27.71
N ALA A 424 -1.62 1.90 -27.41
CA ALA A 424 -0.76 2.83 -26.68
C ALA A 424 0.56 3.06 -27.44
N ASP A 425 0.95 4.33 -27.58
CA ASP A 425 2.27 4.72 -28.04
C ASP A 425 3.24 4.70 -26.84
N LEU A 426 4.45 4.20 -27.08
CA LEU A 426 5.54 4.10 -26.12
C LEU A 426 6.76 4.86 -26.65
N ASP A 427 7.23 5.85 -25.90
CA ASP A 427 8.52 6.51 -26.13
C ASP A 427 9.55 5.98 -25.14
N LEU A 428 10.72 5.57 -25.64
CA LEU A 428 11.86 5.07 -24.88
C LEU A 428 13.10 5.93 -25.10
N THR A 429 13.71 6.37 -24.00
CA THR A 429 15.05 6.94 -23.94
C THR A 429 16.02 5.92 -23.36
N VAL A 430 17.21 5.76 -23.96
CA VAL A 430 18.32 4.93 -23.45
C VAL A 430 19.59 5.77 -23.39
N GLU A 431 20.13 5.98 -22.19
CA GLU A 431 21.47 6.53 -21.95
C GLU A 431 22.51 5.41 -21.99
N ILE A 432 23.44 5.49 -22.95
CA ILE A 432 24.63 4.64 -23.05
C ILE A 432 25.81 5.39 -22.45
N GLU A 433 26.42 4.83 -21.42
CA GLU A 433 27.71 5.26 -20.87
C GLU A 433 28.84 4.46 -21.53
N ASN A 434 29.78 5.17 -22.16
CA ASN A 434 31.01 4.58 -22.70
C ASN A 434 32.23 5.11 -21.95
N LYS A 435 32.77 4.29 -21.05
CA LYS A 435 33.99 4.55 -20.28
C LYS A 435 35.27 4.21 -21.05
N ARG A 436 35.19 3.54 -22.21
CA ARG A 436 36.35 3.27 -23.07
C ARG A 436 36.95 4.60 -23.55
N ASN A 437 38.28 4.64 -23.70
CA ASN A 437 39.00 5.82 -24.22
C ASN A 437 38.91 5.96 -25.77
N VAL A 438 38.08 5.16 -26.41
CA VAL A 438 37.76 5.16 -27.84
C VAL A 438 36.25 5.11 -28.03
N SER A 439 35.75 5.74 -29.10
CA SER A 439 34.34 5.62 -29.48
C SER A 439 34.06 4.20 -30.00
N ARG A 440 32.89 3.66 -29.67
CA ARG A 440 32.43 2.34 -30.11
C ARG A 440 31.14 2.49 -30.91
N GLU A 441 30.98 1.75 -32.01
CA GLU A 441 29.69 1.63 -32.69
C GLU A 441 28.84 0.59 -31.95
N VAL A 442 27.59 0.93 -31.67
CA VAL A 442 26.67 0.14 -30.83
C VAL A 442 25.29 0.13 -31.46
N ASP A 443 24.73 -1.06 -31.63
CA ASP A 443 23.31 -1.27 -31.93
C ASP A 443 22.50 -1.34 -30.64
N VAL A 444 21.44 -0.53 -30.56
CA VAL A 444 20.41 -0.63 -29.51
C VAL A 444 19.22 -1.41 -30.05
N VAL A 445 18.82 -2.48 -29.36
CA VAL A 445 17.65 -3.30 -29.68
C VAL A 445 16.83 -3.50 -28.40
N THR A 446 15.55 -3.11 -28.42
CA THR A 446 14.67 -3.27 -27.25
C THR A 446 13.38 -3.99 -27.63
N ASP A 447 13.12 -5.11 -26.96
CA ASP A 447 11.89 -5.90 -27.06
C ASP A 447 11.03 -5.72 -25.80
N VAL A 448 9.71 -5.69 -25.96
CA VAL A 448 8.73 -5.54 -24.86
C VAL A 448 7.97 -6.85 -24.68
N TYR A 449 7.80 -7.25 -23.42
CA TYR A 449 7.06 -8.43 -22.98
C TYR A 449 6.04 -8.04 -21.91
N VAL A 450 4.97 -8.81 -21.75
CA VAL A 450 4.15 -8.74 -20.53
C VAL A 450 5.01 -9.23 -19.36
N LEU A 451 4.93 -8.58 -18.21
CA LEU A 451 5.59 -9.06 -16.99
C LEU A 451 4.66 -10.04 -16.27
N ASP A 452 5.13 -11.27 -16.07
CA ASP A 452 4.51 -12.20 -15.12
C ASP A 452 4.81 -11.68 -13.70
N THR A 453 3.79 -11.13 -13.04
CA THR A 453 3.92 -10.53 -11.70
C THR A 453 4.13 -11.56 -10.59
N ALA A 454 3.85 -12.86 -10.84
CA ALA A 454 4.07 -13.93 -9.89
C ALA A 454 5.51 -14.48 -9.94
N THR A 455 6.18 -14.43 -11.09
CA THR A 455 7.60 -14.83 -11.23
C THR A 455 8.58 -13.66 -11.36
N GLY A 456 8.09 -12.44 -11.58
CA GLY A 456 8.90 -11.24 -11.76
C GLY A 456 9.69 -11.22 -13.07
N ARG A 457 9.20 -11.89 -14.13
CA ARG A 457 9.94 -12.14 -15.38
C ARG A 457 9.12 -11.81 -16.62
N ALA A 458 9.81 -11.61 -17.74
CA ALA A 458 9.18 -11.54 -19.06
C ALA A 458 8.38 -12.83 -19.35
N GLY A 459 7.08 -12.68 -19.58
CA GLY A 459 6.15 -13.76 -19.88
C GLY A 459 5.63 -13.70 -21.32
N GLY A 460 5.48 -14.88 -21.93
CA GLY A 460 4.92 -15.03 -23.29
C GLY A 460 5.85 -14.57 -24.41
N ASP A 461 5.25 -14.26 -25.56
CA ASP A 461 5.95 -13.74 -26.75
C ASP A 461 6.17 -12.22 -26.67
N VAL A 462 7.05 -11.70 -27.53
CA VAL A 462 7.27 -10.26 -27.70
C VAL A 462 5.97 -9.58 -28.16
N VAL A 463 5.53 -8.55 -27.44
CA VAL A 463 4.31 -7.78 -27.78
C VAL A 463 4.58 -6.53 -28.62
N ALA A 464 5.79 -5.98 -28.53
CA ALA A 464 6.30 -4.91 -29.40
C ALA A 464 7.83 -4.89 -29.39
N THR A 465 8.42 -4.36 -30.46
CA THR A 465 9.86 -4.12 -30.59
C THR A 465 10.07 -2.66 -30.98
N PHE A 466 11.10 -2.01 -30.42
CA PHE A 466 11.55 -0.68 -30.83
C PHE A 466 12.46 -0.78 -32.07
N PRO A 467 12.44 0.20 -32.99
CA PRO A 467 13.35 0.21 -34.14
C PRO A 467 14.82 0.13 -33.72
N GLN A 468 15.55 -0.88 -34.22
CA GLN A 468 16.99 -1.01 -34.00
C GLN A 468 17.70 0.28 -34.40
N THR A 469 18.52 0.83 -33.50
CA THR A 469 19.22 2.09 -33.72
C THR A 469 20.71 1.93 -33.49
N THR A 470 21.49 2.02 -34.56
CA THR A 470 22.95 2.06 -34.52
C THR A 470 23.43 3.47 -34.17
N THR A 471 24.35 3.61 -33.20
CA THR A 471 24.97 4.89 -32.83
C THR A 471 26.46 4.74 -32.53
N SER A 472 27.19 5.86 -32.51
CA SER A 472 28.58 5.91 -32.06
C SER A 472 28.63 6.43 -30.63
N ALA A 473 28.77 5.51 -29.67
CA ALA A 473 28.96 5.83 -28.26
C ALA A 473 30.37 6.43 -28.08
N MET A 474 30.45 7.75 -27.90
CA MET A 474 31.71 8.49 -27.92
C MET A 474 32.61 8.18 -26.72
N ALA A 475 33.93 8.23 -26.93
CA ALA A 475 34.93 7.95 -25.89
C ALA A 475 34.70 8.74 -24.58
N SER A 476 34.79 8.05 -23.44
CA SER A 476 34.69 8.60 -22.08
C SER A 476 33.50 9.56 -21.89
N SER A 477 32.31 9.16 -22.34
CA SER A 477 31.12 10.02 -22.39
C SER A 477 29.81 9.24 -22.19
N ARG A 478 28.71 9.99 -22.07
CA ARG A 478 27.34 9.47 -22.12
C ARG A 478 26.63 9.96 -23.37
N HIS A 479 25.84 9.09 -23.98
CA HIS A 479 25.13 9.35 -25.23
C HIS A 479 23.70 8.81 -25.15
N THR A 480 22.73 9.60 -25.62
CA THR A 480 21.30 9.31 -25.47
C THR A 480 20.68 8.90 -26.80
N VAL A 481 20.15 7.67 -26.87
CA VAL A 481 19.32 7.18 -27.96
C VAL A 481 17.85 7.34 -27.58
N ASN A 482 16.99 7.68 -28.55
CA ASN A 482 15.54 7.76 -28.36
C ASN A 482 14.85 6.98 -29.49
N ALA A 483 13.83 6.19 -29.15
CA ALA A 483 13.03 5.41 -30.08
C ALA A 483 11.58 5.34 -29.62
N SER A 484 10.66 5.12 -30.56
CA SER A 484 9.22 5.00 -30.29
C SER A 484 8.65 3.73 -30.92
N THR A 485 7.60 3.16 -30.31
CA THR A 485 6.83 2.04 -30.86
C THR A 485 5.37 2.09 -30.38
N THR A 486 4.49 1.26 -30.93
CA THR A 486 3.06 1.25 -30.57
C THR A 486 2.60 -0.17 -30.25
N ILE A 487 1.96 -0.37 -29.10
CA ILE A 487 1.29 -1.62 -28.72
C ILE A 487 -0.19 -1.50 -29.10
N ALA A 488 -0.72 -2.49 -29.83
CA ALA A 488 -2.14 -2.59 -30.17
C ALA A 488 -2.88 -3.46 -29.15
N ASN A 489 -4.05 -2.99 -28.68
CA ASN A 489 -4.84 -3.58 -27.60
C ASN A 489 -4.02 -3.78 -26.29
N PRO A 490 -3.40 -2.71 -25.73
CA PRO A 490 -2.58 -2.81 -24.53
C PRO A 490 -3.37 -3.29 -23.31
N LEU A 491 -2.73 -4.07 -22.45
CA LEU A 491 -3.22 -4.38 -21.12
C LEU A 491 -2.95 -3.16 -20.24
N LEU A 492 -4.00 -2.41 -19.89
CA LEU A 492 -3.84 -1.18 -19.13
C LEU A 492 -3.57 -1.48 -17.65
N TRP A 493 -2.61 -0.76 -17.08
CA TRP A 493 -2.34 -0.72 -15.65
C TRP A 493 -3.34 0.22 -14.96
N GLY A 494 -3.91 -0.19 -13.83
CA GLY A 494 -4.70 0.69 -12.97
C GLY A 494 -5.06 0.06 -11.62
N PRO A 495 -5.55 0.88 -10.68
CA PRO A 495 -5.87 0.43 -9.33
C PRO A 495 -7.11 -0.47 -9.25
N PRO A 496 -7.09 -1.56 -8.45
CA PRO A 496 -8.27 -2.36 -8.14
C PRO A 496 -9.29 -1.56 -7.32
N PRO A 497 -10.57 -2.02 -7.22
CA PRO A 497 -11.14 -3.21 -7.85
C PRO A 497 -11.63 -2.98 -9.28
N GLU A 498 -11.63 -1.72 -9.76
CA GLU A 498 -12.20 -1.35 -11.06
C GLU A 498 -11.24 -1.53 -12.25
N GLN A 499 -9.96 -1.76 -11.99
CA GLN A 499 -8.90 -1.92 -12.99
C GLN A 499 -7.90 -2.99 -12.51
N GLU A 500 -6.99 -3.37 -13.39
CA GLU A 500 -6.00 -4.44 -13.16
C GLU A 500 -4.58 -3.85 -13.21
N PRO A 501 -3.67 -4.23 -12.29
CA PRO A 501 -2.27 -3.77 -12.29
C PRO A 501 -1.42 -4.52 -13.34
N ASN A 502 -1.80 -4.42 -14.62
CA ASN A 502 -1.08 -5.07 -15.72
C ASN A 502 0.31 -4.46 -15.93
N MET A 503 1.35 -5.29 -15.87
CA MET A 503 2.75 -4.88 -15.96
C MET A 503 3.42 -5.37 -17.26
N TYR A 504 4.43 -4.63 -17.69
CA TYR A 504 5.30 -4.94 -18.82
C TYR A 504 6.78 -4.85 -18.41
N VAL A 505 7.66 -5.46 -19.20
CA VAL A 505 9.11 -5.27 -19.11
C VAL A 505 9.69 -5.05 -20.51
N ALA A 506 10.51 -4.00 -20.63
CA ALA A 506 11.32 -3.76 -21.81
C ALA A 506 12.74 -4.29 -21.58
N ILE A 507 13.20 -5.20 -22.45
CA ILE A 507 14.55 -5.78 -22.40
C ILE A 507 15.40 -5.09 -23.47
N THR A 508 16.21 -4.12 -23.05
CA THR A 508 17.16 -3.40 -23.91
C THR A 508 18.47 -4.16 -23.98
N LYS A 509 18.95 -4.43 -25.19
CA LYS A 509 20.22 -5.09 -25.49
C LYS A 509 21.11 -4.08 -26.21
N LEU A 510 22.36 -3.98 -25.78
CA LEU A 510 23.41 -3.30 -26.55
C LEU A 510 24.26 -4.36 -27.25
N LEU A 511 24.49 -4.18 -28.55
CA LEU A 511 25.37 -5.03 -29.34
C LEU A 511 26.50 -4.21 -29.94
N ALA A 512 27.69 -4.78 -30.02
CA ALA A 512 28.81 -4.23 -30.76
C ALA A 512 29.52 -5.34 -31.53
N ASP A 513 29.97 -5.06 -32.75
CA ASP A 513 30.58 -6.03 -33.66
C ASP A 513 29.69 -7.27 -33.97
N GLY A 514 28.39 -7.19 -33.64
CA GLY A 514 27.40 -8.27 -33.75
C GLY A 514 27.19 -9.10 -32.47
N GLU A 515 27.95 -8.87 -31.41
CA GLU A 515 27.85 -9.58 -30.13
C GLU A 515 27.12 -8.72 -29.07
N VAL A 516 26.32 -9.35 -28.20
CA VAL A 516 25.66 -8.66 -27.08
C VAL A 516 26.69 -8.34 -26.00
N ILE A 517 26.78 -7.06 -25.61
CA ILE A 517 27.72 -6.56 -24.59
C ILE A 517 27.04 -6.09 -23.31
N ASP A 518 25.73 -5.84 -23.36
CA ASP A 518 24.92 -5.43 -22.20
C ASP A 518 23.44 -5.82 -22.40
N VAL A 519 22.76 -6.11 -21.29
CA VAL A 519 21.32 -6.37 -21.21
C VAL A 519 20.76 -5.63 -20.01
N TYR A 520 19.74 -4.79 -20.22
CA TYR A 520 19.10 -3.97 -19.21
C TYR A 520 17.58 -4.15 -19.27
N GLU A 521 16.97 -4.54 -18.16
CA GLU A 521 15.52 -4.72 -18.04
C GLU A 521 14.87 -3.49 -17.40
N THR A 522 13.71 -3.07 -17.89
CA THR A 522 12.94 -1.94 -17.34
C THR A 522 11.48 -2.35 -17.18
N PRO A 523 11.03 -2.66 -15.95
CA PRO A 523 9.61 -2.79 -15.62
C PRO A 523 8.88 -1.47 -15.83
N PHE A 524 7.64 -1.53 -16.32
CA PHE A 524 6.74 -0.38 -16.46
C PHE A 524 5.27 -0.84 -16.59
N GLY A 525 4.33 0.11 -16.58
CA GLY A 525 2.91 -0.15 -16.83
C GLY A 525 2.26 0.91 -17.71
N ILE A 526 1.35 0.50 -18.58
CA ILE A 526 0.70 1.37 -19.56
C ILE A 526 -0.56 1.98 -18.95
N ARG A 527 -0.55 3.28 -18.65
CA ARG A 527 -1.74 3.99 -18.14
C ARG A 527 -1.76 5.46 -18.55
N SER A 528 -2.96 6.01 -18.63
CA SER A 528 -3.17 7.47 -18.68
C SER A 528 -3.63 7.99 -17.32
N VAL A 529 -3.12 9.15 -16.93
CA VAL A 529 -3.51 9.86 -15.69
C VAL A 529 -3.99 11.25 -16.05
N THR A 530 -5.15 11.66 -15.53
CA THR A 530 -5.74 12.98 -15.75
C THR A 530 -6.00 13.67 -14.41
N TYR A 531 -5.69 14.97 -14.36
CA TYR A 531 -5.87 15.83 -13.19
C TYR A 531 -6.88 16.91 -13.54
N ASP A 532 -7.96 17.01 -12.75
CA ASP A 532 -9.09 17.89 -13.00
C ASP A 532 -9.50 18.54 -11.67
N GLY A 533 -9.40 19.87 -11.57
CA GLY A 533 -9.65 20.58 -10.31
C GLY A 533 -11.08 20.48 -9.77
N ASP A 534 -12.08 20.15 -10.60
CA ASP A 534 -13.48 19.95 -10.14
C ASP A 534 -13.80 18.49 -9.83
N LYS A 535 -13.07 17.52 -10.43
CA LYS A 535 -13.35 16.07 -10.28
C LYS A 535 -12.33 15.30 -9.43
N GLY A 536 -11.09 15.76 -9.38
CA GLY A 536 -9.96 15.03 -8.78
C GLY A 536 -9.09 14.32 -9.82
N ILE A 537 -8.75 13.05 -9.57
CA ILE A 537 -7.78 12.26 -10.36
C ILE A 537 -8.50 11.14 -11.10
N SER A 538 -8.18 10.95 -12.37
CA SER A 538 -8.70 9.84 -13.18
C SER A 538 -7.57 8.99 -13.77
N ILE A 539 -7.70 7.66 -13.66
CA ILE A 539 -6.79 6.66 -14.24
C ILE A 539 -7.54 5.96 -15.39
N ASN A 540 -6.97 5.94 -16.59
CA ASN A 540 -7.58 5.37 -17.81
C ASN A 540 -9.02 5.86 -18.08
N GLY A 541 -9.27 7.14 -17.78
CA GLY A 541 -10.59 7.77 -17.93
C GLY A 541 -11.60 7.45 -16.81
N LYS A 542 -11.31 6.53 -15.89
CA LYS A 542 -12.10 6.28 -14.68
C LYS A 542 -11.69 7.21 -13.56
N LEU A 543 -12.66 7.82 -12.87
CA LEU A 543 -12.41 8.61 -11.66
C LEU A 543 -11.93 7.69 -10.53
N VAL A 544 -10.85 8.06 -9.84
CA VAL A 544 -10.35 7.35 -8.66
C VAL A 544 -10.30 8.34 -7.49
N ARG A 545 -11.05 8.04 -6.41
CA ARG A 545 -10.90 8.75 -5.15
C ARG A 545 -9.67 8.22 -4.42
N ILE A 546 -8.79 9.11 -3.98
CA ILE A 546 -7.59 8.74 -3.23
C ILE A 546 -8.01 8.32 -1.81
N GLN A 547 -7.90 7.02 -1.54
CA GLN A 547 -8.16 6.37 -0.26
C GLN A 547 -6.79 5.99 0.29
N GLY A 548 -6.02 6.99 0.70
CA GLY A 548 -4.58 6.87 0.89
C GLY A 548 -4.14 6.74 2.34
N THR A 549 -2.92 6.27 2.55
CA THR A 549 -2.24 6.27 3.85
C THR A 549 -0.83 6.84 3.75
N ASN A 550 -0.42 7.57 4.78
CA ASN A 550 0.99 7.84 5.06
C ASN A 550 1.56 6.63 5.79
N ASN A 551 2.77 6.22 5.40
CA ASN A 551 3.48 5.07 5.95
C ASN A 551 4.97 5.41 6.08
N HIS A 552 5.54 5.17 7.26
CA HIS A 552 7.00 5.17 7.44
C HIS A 552 7.60 3.85 6.90
N HIS A 553 8.93 3.76 6.88
CA HIS A 553 9.66 2.66 6.23
C HIS A 553 9.98 1.47 7.15
N ASP A 554 9.63 1.52 8.43
CA ASP A 554 9.84 0.40 9.35
C ASP A 554 8.78 -0.69 9.20
N LEU A 555 9.20 -1.92 9.45
CA LEU A 555 8.40 -3.13 9.29
C LEU A 555 7.97 -3.65 10.67
N GLY A 556 7.56 -2.72 11.53
CA GLY A 556 7.21 -2.97 12.93
C GLY A 556 8.40 -3.52 13.71
N SER A 557 8.20 -4.62 14.43
CA SER A 557 9.21 -5.27 15.26
C SER A 557 10.38 -5.93 14.50
N LEU A 558 10.44 -5.80 13.16
CA LEU A 558 11.61 -6.10 12.33
C LEU A 558 12.51 -4.87 12.08
N GLY A 559 12.03 -3.66 12.42
CA GLY A 559 12.77 -2.42 12.27
C GLY A 559 12.88 -1.96 10.82
N ALA A 560 13.96 -1.25 10.50
CA ALA A 560 14.15 -0.68 9.17
C ALA A 560 14.68 -1.69 8.14
N ALA A 561 15.23 -2.83 8.57
CA ALA A 561 15.84 -3.82 7.67
C ALA A 561 14.81 -4.35 6.66
N PHE A 562 14.87 -3.87 5.43
CA PHE A 562 13.76 -4.05 4.48
C PHE A 562 13.51 -5.52 4.15
N HIS A 563 12.26 -5.96 4.26
CA HIS A 563 11.87 -7.35 4.07
C HIS A 563 10.61 -7.51 3.21
N LEU A 564 10.74 -8.21 2.08
CA LEU A 564 9.70 -8.27 1.05
C LEU A 564 8.37 -8.83 1.57
N ARG A 565 8.38 -9.98 2.28
CA ARG A 565 7.15 -10.59 2.84
C ARG A 565 6.48 -9.72 3.92
N ALA A 566 7.24 -8.92 4.65
CA ALA A 566 6.69 -8.02 5.67
C ALA A 566 6.03 -6.78 5.03
N ALA A 567 6.67 -6.20 4.01
CA ALA A 567 6.07 -5.16 3.18
C ALA A 567 4.83 -5.67 2.41
N GLU A 568 4.87 -6.90 1.90
CA GLU A 568 3.72 -7.57 1.28
C GLU A 568 2.54 -7.66 2.26
N ARG A 569 2.78 -8.17 3.49
CA ARG A 569 1.77 -8.21 4.57
C ARG A 569 1.21 -6.82 4.93
N GLN A 570 2.06 -5.79 4.97
CA GLN A 570 1.60 -4.42 5.22
C GLN A 570 0.63 -3.93 4.13
N LEU A 571 0.94 -4.20 2.86
CA LEU A 571 0.11 -3.82 1.72
C LEU A 571 -1.15 -4.68 1.56
N GLU A 572 -1.09 -5.99 1.88
CA GLU A 572 -2.26 -6.88 1.95
C GLU A 572 -3.35 -6.33 2.89
N LEU A 573 -2.95 -5.96 4.11
CA LEU A 573 -3.87 -5.42 5.12
C LEU A 573 -4.37 -4.00 4.78
N LEU A 574 -3.55 -3.17 4.13
CA LEU A 574 -4.00 -1.89 3.57
C LEU A 574 -4.99 -2.08 2.41
N GLN A 575 -4.82 -3.09 1.56
CA GLN A 575 -5.79 -3.38 0.50
C GLN A 575 -7.12 -3.94 1.06
N GLU A 576 -7.06 -4.72 2.15
CA GLU A 576 -8.26 -5.16 2.89
C GLU A 576 -9.03 -3.98 3.50
N LEU A 577 -8.33 -3.01 4.11
CA LEU A 577 -8.89 -1.74 4.60
C LEU A 577 -9.64 -0.97 3.50
N GLY A 578 -9.27 -1.19 2.24
CA GLY A 578 -9.72 -0.40 1.09
C GLY A 578 -8.83 0.79 0.78
N CYS A 579 -7.58 0.77 1.25
CA CYS A 579 -6.58 1.72 0.81
C CYS A 579 -6.22 1.44 -0.66
N ASN A 580 -6.13 2.50 -1.47
CA ASN A 580 -5.73 2.43 -2.87
C ASN A 580 -4.52 3.33 -3.20
N ALA A 581 -3.96 4.04 -2.20
CA ALA A 581 -2.84 4.93 -2.40
C ALA A 581 -1.88 5.01 -1.21
N LEU A 582 -0.60 5.27 -1.49
CA LEU A 582 0.46 5.38 -0.50
C LEU A 582 1.17 6.73 -0.64
N ARG A 583 1.44 7.41 0.48
CA ARG A 583 2.40 8.51 0.54
C ARG A 583 3.63 8.05 1.31
N MET A 584 4.81 8.24 0.72
CA MET A 584 6.10 7.77 1.25
C MET A 584 6.67 8.75 2.29
N SER A 585 5.92 8.97 3.36
CA SER A 585 6.26 9.90 4.45
C SER A 585 7.59 9.53 5.13
N HIS A 586 8.66 10.31 5.04
CA HIS A 586 8.85 11.56 4.26
C HIS A 586 10.18 11.51 3.49
N ASN A 587 10.39 10.40 2.79
CA ASN A 587 11.69 9.95 2.29
C ASN A 587 11.55 8.88 1.19
N PRO A 588 12.50 8.78 0.24
CA PRO A 588 12.41 7.81 -0.84
C PRO A 588 12.29 6.38 -0.29
N PRO A 589 11.34 5.56 -0.78
CA PRO A 589 11.11 4.20 -0.29
C PRO A 589 12.21 3.24 -0.74
N ALA A 590 12.15 2.00 -0.26
CA ALA A 590 12.86 0.90 -0.92
C ALA A 590 12.27 0.67 -2.32
N THR A 591 13.12 0.39 -3.30
CA THR A 591 12.72 0.08 -4.69
C THR A 591 11.71 -1.06 -4.76
N GLU A 592 11.89 -2.06 -3.90
CA GLU A 592 11.07 -3.25 -3.75
C GLU A 592 9.66 -2.93 -3.23
N LEU A 593 9.47 -1.82 -2.50
CA LEU A 593 8.14 -1.36 -2.07
C LEU A 593 7.37 -0.69 -3.22
N LEU A 594 8.06 0.00 -4.12
CA LEU A 594 7.45 0.54 -5.36
C LEU A 594 7.11 -0.59 -6.34
N ASP A 595 7.98 -1.59 -6.45
CA ASP A 595 7.74 -2.84 -7.17
C ASP A 595 6.49 -3.59 -6.66
N LEU A 596 6.26 -3.61 -5.34
CA LEU A 596 5.03 -4.15 -4.76
C LEU A 596 3.82 -3.24 -5.03
N ALA A 597 3.97 -1.92 -4.88
CA ALA A 597 2.90 -0.95 -5.15
C ALA A 597 2.40 -1.04 -6.60
N ASP A 598 3.31 -1.17 -7.57
CA ASP A 598 3.03 -1.43 -8.98
C ASP A 598 2.20 -2.71 -9.18
N ARG A 599 2.64 -3.83 -8.58
CA ARG A 599 2.01 -5.16 -8.74
C ARG A 599 0.65 -5.26 -8.03
N PHE A 600 0.46 -4.55 -6.92
CA PHE A 600 -0.79 -4.51 -6.15
C PHE A 600 -1.77 -3.44 -6.67
N GLY A 601 -1.31 -2.51 -7.52
CA GLY A 601 -2.14 -1.44 -8.08
C GLY A 601 -2.35 -0.25 -7.14
N PHE A 602 -1.43 0.02 -6.21
CA PHE A 602 -1.48 1.25 -5.41
C PHE A 602 -1.07 2.47 -6.25
N LEU A 603 -1.72 3.61 -6.01
CA LEU A 603 -1.27 4.91 -6.50
C LEU A 603 -0.26 5.51 -5.50
N VAL A 604 0.88 6.02 -5.97
CA VAL A 604 1.93 6.52 -5.07
C VAL A 604 2.12 8.04 -5.22
N GLN A 605 2.10 8.75 -4.10
CA GLN A 605 2.76 10.06 -3.96
C GLN A 605 4.13 9.82 -3.33
N ASP A 606 5.17 9.87 -4.14
CA ASP A 606 6.53 9.58 -3.69
C ASP A 606 7.19 10.86 -3.19
N GLU A 607 7.91 10.81 -2.07
CA GLU A 607 8.31 11.98 -1.28
C GLU A 607 9.77 11.92 -0.84
N ILE A 608 10.51 13.04 -0.93
CA ILE A 608 11.96 13.03 -0.68
C ILE A 608 12.43 13.84 0.54
N PHE A 609 11.80 14.94 0.93
CA PHE A 609 12.35 15.83 1.96
C PHE A 609 11.35 16.17 3.08
N ASP A 610 11.71 15.84 4.33
CA ASP A 610 11.03 16.38 5.51
C ASP A 610 11.51 17.80 5.90
N VAL A 611 12.68 18.22 5.42
CA VAL A 611 13.33 19.48 5.83
C VAL A 611 14.19 20.04 4.69
N TRP A 612 14.28 21.36 4.59
CA TRP A 612 15.15 22.06 3.64
C TRP A 612 16.31 22.78 4.35
N ARG A 613 16.42 24.12 4.26
CA ARG A 613 17.53 24.90 4.82
C ARG A 613 17.36 25.18 6.31
N ARG A 614 16.12 25.17 6.81
CA ARG A 614 15.79 25.41 8.22
C ARG A 614 15.43 24.11 8.94
N GLN A 615 16.28 23.72 9.88
CA GLN A 615 16.11 22.56 10.77
C GLN A 615 14.69 22.42 11.35
N LYS A 616 14.20 21.19 11.45
CA LYS A 616 13.11 20.79 12.36
C LYS A 616 13.68 20.35 13.71
N ILE A 617 14.82 19.65 13.70
CA ILE A 617 15.57 19.14 14.86
C ILE A 617 17.09 19.29 14.63
N SER A 618 17.92 19.14 15.67
CA SER A 618 19.30 19.66 15.68
C SER A 618 20.24 19.09 14.61
N ASP A 619 20.09 17.82 14.24
CA ASP A 619 21.05 17.11 13.40
C ASP A 619 20.41 16.51 12.13
N ASP A 620 19.25 17.05 11.70
CA ASP A 620 18.53 16.59 10.51
C ASP A 620 19.16 17.02 9.17
N TYR A 621 18.49 16.67 8.07
CA TYR A 621 19.00 16.85 6.72
C TYR A 621 19.32 18.31 6.31
N HIS A 622 18.91 19.33 7.08
CA HIS A 622 19.30 20.72 6.81
C HIS A 622 20.82 20.94 6.81
N LEU A 623 21.58 20.11 7.52
CA LEU A 623 23.05 20.13 7.53
C LEU A 623 23.68 19.77 6.16
N TYR A 624 22.94 19.08 5.29
CA TYR A 624 23.39 18.61 3.99
C TYR A 624 22.63 19.23 2.81
N PHE A 625 21.47 19.87 3.06
CA PHE A 625 20.56 20.31 2.01
C PHE A 625 21.24 21.19 0.95
N GLU A 626 21.96 22.24 1.33
CA GLU A 626 22.67 23.13 0.38
C GLU A 626 23.72 22.38 -0.48
N ASP A 627 24.32 21.34 0.09
CA ASP A 627 25.38 20.53 -0.52
C ASP A 627 24.81 19.42 -1.45
N TRP A 628 23.59 18.92 -1.22
CA TRP A 628 23.08 17.67 -1.83
C TRP A 628 21.67 17.70 -2.47
N HIS A 629 20.83 18.71 -2.22
CA HIS A 629 19.42 18.69 -2.64
C HIS A 629 19.19 18.44 -4.15
N GLU A 630 20.03 18.99 -5.05
CA GLU A 630 19.92 18.74 -6.48
C GLU A 630 20.24 17.28 -6.83
N GLN A 631 21.29 16.73 -6.22
CA GLN A 631 21.77 15.37 -6.48
C GLN A 631 20.78 14.32 -5.97
N ASP A 632 20.27 14.50 -4.75
CA ASP A 632 19.27 13.64 -4.15
C ASP A 632 17.96 13.67 -4.94
N LEU A 633 17.41 14.86 -5.24
CA LEU A 633 16.15 15.00 -5.98
C LEU A 633 16.20 14.38 -7.37
N ARG A 634 17.30 14.56 -8.11
CA ARG A 634 17.44 14.00 -9.46
C ARG A 634 17.81 12.51 -9.45
N SER A 635 18.56 12.02 -8.47
CA SER A 635 18.83 10.58 -8.32
C SER A 635 17.53 9.82 -8.07
N PHE A 636 16.74 10.31 -7.11
CA PHE A 636 15.39 9.82 -6.78
C PHE A 636 14.46 9.73 -8.00
N ILE A 637 14.21 10.84 -8.70
CA ILE A 637 13.30 10.82 -9.85
C ILE A 637 13.83 9.90 -10.96
N ARG A 638 15.14 9.88 -11.22
CA ARG A 638 15.71 8.98 -12.25
C ARG A 638 15.54 7.50 -11.89
N ARG A 639 15.73 7.14 -10.61
CA ARG A 639 15.47 5.78 -10.08
C ARG A 639 14.03 5.35 -10.37
N ASP A 640 13.08 6.22 -10.01
CA ASP A 640 11.69 5.79 -9.79
C ASP A 640 10.71 6.13 -10.94
N ARG A 641 11.08 7.00 -11.89
CA ARG A 641 10.21 7.50 -12.98
C ARG A 641 9.57 6.44 -13.89
N ASN A 642 10.01 5.19 -13.87
CA ASN A 642 9.41 4.11 -14.66
C ASN A 642 8.24 3.39 -13.95
N HIS A 643 8.12 3.49 -12.61
CA HIS A 643 7.06 2.86 -11.83
C HIS A 643 5.66 3.42 -12.20
N PRO A 644 4.72 2.62 -12.73
CA PRO A 644 3.38 3.09 -13.07
C PRO A 644 2.55 3.57 -11.87
N SER A 645 2.78 3.01 -10.68
CA SER A 645 2.11 3.39 -9.42
C SER A 645 2.25 4.88 -9.10
N ILE A 646 3.45 5.45 -9.29
CA ILE A 646 3.71 6.85 -8.95
C ILE A 646 2.88 7.76 -9.86
N ILE A 647 2.08 8.61 -9.22
CA ILE A 647 1.27 9.67 -9.85
C ILE A 647 1.87 11.06 -9.62
N SER A 648 2.46 11.30 -8.44
CA SER A 648 3.01 12.61 -8.07
C SER A 648 4.30 12.54 -7.26
N TRP A 649 5.12 13.58 -7.41
CA TRP A 649 6.37 13.79 -6.68
C TRP A 649 6.20 14.87 -5.61
N SER A 650 6.53 14.57 -4.36
CA SER A 650 6.51 15.51 -3.25
C SER A 650 7.93 15.94 -2.88
N TYR A 651 8.26 17.22 -3.08
CA TYR A 651 9.59 17.76 -2.80
C TYR A 651 9.71 18.42 -1.43
N GLY A 652 8.70 18.28 -0.54
CA GLY A 652 8.77 18.81 0.82
C GLY A 652 7.55 18.49 1.70
N ASN A 653 7.78 18.06 2.94
CA ASN A 653 6.77 17.90 3.98
C ASN A 653 6.83 18.97 5.07
N GLU A 654 5.73 19.68 5.32
CA GLU A 654 5.58 20.66 6.42
C GLU A 654 6.76 21.64 6.59
N ILE A 655 7.34 22.06 5.46
CA ILE A 655 8.60 22.80 5.41
C ILE A 655 8.52 24.09 6.22
N VAL A 656 9.55 24.37 7.03
CA VAL A 656 9.56 25.50 7.99
C VAL A 656 9.47 26.85 7.24
N GLU A 657 10.12 26.93 6.08
CA GLU A 657 10.17 28.08 5.18
C GLU A 657 8.87 28.33 4.40
N GLN A 658 7.83 27.47 4.50
CA GLN A 658 6.65 27.53 3.60
C GLN A 658 5.83 28.84 3.68
N THR A 659 6.05 29.65 4.71
CA THR A 659 5.43 30.98 4.90
C THR A 659 6.39 32.14 4.57
N GLU A 660 7.54 31.87 3.95
CA GLU A 660 8.58 32.84 3.61
C GLU A 660 8.82 32.94 2.09
N ASP A 661 9.23 34.12 1.59
CA ASP A 661 9.59 34.30 0.17
C ASP A 661 10.78 33.44 -0.27
N SER A 662 11.65 33.09 0.68
CA SER A 662 12.78 32.13 0.59
C SER A 662 12.30 30.72 0.32
N GLY A 663 11.31 30.24 1.08
CA GLY A 663 10.67 28.94 0.84
C GLY A 663 9.93 28.91 -0.49
N GLY A 664 9.23 29.99 -0.84
CA GLY A 664 8.61 30.13 -2.17
C GLY A 664 9.63 30.04 -3.31
N ALA A 665 10.83 30.61 -3.15
CA ALA A 665 11.90 30.49 -4.15
C ALA A 665 12.42 29.04 -4.29
N MET A 666 12.67 28.35 -3.18
CA MET A 666 13.14 26.97 -3.19
C MET A 666 12.05 26.00 -3.71
N ALA A 667 10.77 26.28 -3.43
CA ALA A 667 9.66 25.52 -4.01
C ALA A 667 9.61 25.62 -5.55
N GLU A 668 9.83 26.81 -6.12
CA GLU A 668 9.94 27.00 -7.58
C GLU A 668 11.16 26.27 -8.16
N GLU A 669 12.30 26.31 -7.46
CA GLU A 669 13.57 25.68 -7.85
C GLU A 669 13.45 24.14 -7.88
N LEU A 670 12.98 23.52 -6.79
CA LEU A 670 12.74 22.07 -6.71
C LEU A 670 11.66 21.63 -7.72
N HIS A 671 10.57 22.38 -7.86
CA HIS A 671 9.56 22.08 -8.88
C HIS A 671 10.17 22.08 -10.29
N ALA A 672 10.98 23.09 -10.64
CA ALA A 672 11.66 23.16 -11.93
C ALA A 672 12.64 22.00 -12.15
N MET A 673 13.36 21.55 -11.12
CA MET A 673 14.18 20.32 -11.19
C MET A 673 13.31 19.09 -11.46
N VAL A 674 12.16 18.94 -10.79
CA VAL A 674 11.24 17.83 -11.06
C VAL A 674 10.74 17.83 -12.50
N LYS A 675 10.27 18.98 -13.02
CA LYS A 675 9.76 19.06 -14.40
C LYS A 675 10.84 18.82 -15.46
N ALA A 676 12.13 18.95 -15.12
CA ALA A 676 13.25 18.65 -16.00
C ALA A 676 13.61 17.16 -16.06
N GLU A 677 13.38 16.39 -14.97
CA GLU A 677 13.65 14.93 -14.92
C GLU A 677 12.42 14.09 -15.31
N ASP A 678 11.22 14.51 -14.88
CA ASP A 678 9.93 13.90 -15.23
C ASP A 678 8.82 14.98 -15.39
N PRO A 679 8.51 15.39 -16.63
CA PRO A 679 7.39 16.29 -16.90
C PRO A 679 6.01 15.59 -16.89
N THR A 680 5.95 14.26 -16.94
CA THR A 680 4.71 13.47 -17.13
C THR A 680 3.87 13.39 -15.87
N ARG A 681 4.51 13.35 -14.70
CA ARG A 681 3.86 13.39 -13.39
C ARG A 681 3.72 14.83 -12.87
N LYS A 682 2.87 14.99 -11.86
CA LYS A 682 2.67 16.27 -11.17
C LYS A 682 3.56 16.35 -9.93
N SER A 683 3.91 17.55 -9.48
CA SER A 683 4.68 17.72 -8.24
C SER A 683 4.17 18.85 -7.35
N GLY A 684 4.51 18.78 -6.07
CA GLY A 684 4.13 19.77 -5.07
C GLY A 684 4.82 19.51 -3.73
N ALA A 685 4.27 20.12 -2.68
CA ALA A 685 4.70 19.93 -1.30
C ALA A 685 3.46 19.82 -0.38
N ALA A 686 3.63 19.16 0.75
CA ALA A 686 2.59 18.93 1.74
C ALA A 686 2.55 20.10 2.75
N MET A 687 1.48 20.90 2.72
CA MET A 687 1.40 22.22 3.37
C MET A 687 0.48 22.23 4.60
N ASN A 688 1.03 22.44 5.79
CA ASN A 688 0.23 22.67 7.02
C ASN A 688 0.03 24.16 7.38
N ARG A 689 0.79 25.09 6.79
CA ARG A 689 0.77 26.52 7.15
C ARG A 689 0.77 27.47 5.96
N ALA A 690 1.31 27.07 4.81
CA ALA A 690 1.26 27.88 3.59
C ALA A 690 -0.20 28.18 3.22
N GLN A 691 -0.43 29.39 2.70
CA GLN A 691 -1.76 29.91 2.43
C GLN A 691 -2.03 29.98 0.92
N ALA A 692 -3.31 29.94 0.53
CA ALA A 692 -3.73 30.11 -0.85
C ALA A 692 -3.29 31.47 -1.42
N GLY A 693 -2.67 31.48 -2.60
CA GLY A 693 -2.05 32.68 -3.20
C GLY A 693 -0.72 33.08 -2.57
N SER A 694 -0.04 32.18 -1.87
CA SER A 694 1.36 32.34 -1.49
C SER A 694 2.27 31.72 -2.55
N ARG A 695 3.47 32.30 -2.73
CA ARG A 695 4.48 31.84 -3.70
C ARG A 695 4.80 30.34 -3.56
N PHE A 696 4.78 29.81 -2.34
CA PHE A 696 4.98 28.38 -2.07
C PHE A 696 3.85 27.50 -2.64
N ALA A 697 2.59 27.92 -2.46
CA ALA A 697 1.42 27.23 -3.01
C ALA A 697 1.24 27.45 -4.53
N ASP A 698 1.76 28.56 -5.06
CA ASP A 698 1.76 28.85 -6.50
C ASP A 698 2.66 27.87 -7.27
N ALA A 699 3.81 27.47 -6.70
CA ALA A 699 4.87 26.71 -7.38
C ALA A 699 4.48 25.30 -7.87
N GLY A 700 3.71 24.53 -7.09
CA GLY A 700 3.39 23.13 -7.42
C GLY A 700 2.30 22.95 -8.49
N ASP A 701 2.34 21.84 -9.22
CA ASP A 701 1.26 21.37 -10.11
C ASP A 701 -0.03 20.98 -9.33
N VAL A 702 0.11 20.58 -8.06
CA VAL A 702 -0.99 20.11 -7.18
C VAL A 702 -0.96 20.81 -5.82
N VAL A 703 -2.12 20.89 -5.17
CA VAL A 703 -2.28 21.45 -3.83
C VAL A 703 -2.35 20.30 -2.81
N GLY A 704 -1.29 20.11 -2.03
CA GLY A 704 -1.27 19.18 -0.90
C GLY A 704 -1.48 19.93 0.42
N LEU A 705 -2.53 19.57 1.18
CA LEU A 705 -2.83 20.17 2.48
C LEU A 705 -2.65 19.15 3.62
N ASN A 706 -1.93 19.54 4.67
CA ASN A 706 -1.82 18.78 5.92
C ASN A 706 -2.74 19.42 6.96
N TYR A 707 -3.81 18.72 7.33
CA TYR A 707 -4.80 19.07 8.38
C TYR A 707 -5.59 20.38 8.22
N GLN A 708 -5.04 21.42 7.58
CA GLN A 708 -5.74 22.69 7.32
C GLN A 708 -6.90 22.53 6.33
N GLY A 709 -6.91 21.45 5.53
CA GLY A 709 -7.99 21.12 4.61
C GLY A 709 -9.32 20.93 5.34
N GLU A 710 -9.38 19.98 6.27
CA GLU A 710 -10.50 19.75 7.20
C GLU A 710 -10.59 20.77 8.34
N GLY A 711 -9.50 21.49 8.60
CA GLY A 711 -9.35 22.46 9.70
C GLY A 711 -8.75 21.81 10.95
N HIS A 712 -7.91 22.56 11.68
CA HIS A 712 -7.14 22.01 12.81
C HIS A 712 -7.96 21.80 14.10
N GLY A 713 -7.74 20.66 14.76
CA GLY A 713 -8.35 20.34 16.05
C GLY A 713 -9.88 20.43 16.00
N GLU A 714 -10.50 21.05 16.99
CA GLU A 714 -11.96 21.24 17.03
C GLU A 714 -12.48 22.32 16.06
N SER A 715 -11.61 22.97 15.28
CA SER A 715 -12.00 24.00 14.30
C SER A 715 -12.52 23.39 13.00
N PHE A 716 -13.76 23.74 12.63
CA PHE A 716 -14.38 23.39 11.34
C PHE A 716 -14.10 24.44 10.23
N ASN A 717 -13.10 25.31 10.43
CA ASN A 717 -12.67 26.31 9.44
C ASN A 717 -11.73 25.67 8.40
N SER A 718 -12.34 25.05 7.39
CA SER A 718 -11.65 24.40 6.27
C SER A 718 -10.92 25.39 5.34
N ALA A 719 -9.70 25.05 4.93
CA ALA A 719 -8.94 25.79 3.92
C ALA A 719 -9.29 25.38 2.46
N PHE A 720 -10.01 24.27 2.24
CA PHE A 720 -10.37 23.82 0.88
C PHE A 720 -11.01 24.93 0.01
N PRO A 721 -11.94 25.77 0.51
CA PRO A 721 -12.57 26.80 -0.31
C PRO A 721 -11.62 27.94 -0.75
N SER A 722 -10.61 28.30 0.05
CA SER A 722 -9.66 29.37 -0.33
C SER A 722 -8.66 28.86 -1.37
N PHE A 723 -8.15 27.65 -1.21
CA PHE A 723 -7.31 27.00 -2.22
C PHE A 723 -8.08 26.72 -3.52
N ARG A 724 -9.34 26.24 -3.45
CA ARG A 724 -10.20 26.06 -4.64
C ARG A 724 -10.47 27.36 -5.39
N ALA A 725 -10.60 28.48 -4.67
CA ALA A 725 -10.82 29.80 -5.26
C ALA A 725 -9.54 30.40 -5.88
N ALA A 726 -8.36 30.06 -5.36
CA ALA A 726 -7.07 30.51 -5.90
C ALA A 726 -6.60 29.66 -7.10
N TYR A 727 -6.85 28.35 -7.06
CA TYR A 727 -6.33 27.36 -8.01
C TYR A 727 -7.44 26.49 -8.61
N PRO A 728 -8.36 27.07 -9.41
CA PRO A 728 -9.50 26.34 -9.99
C PRO A 728 -9.08 25.21 -10.96
N GLU A 729 -7.84 25.20 -11.45
CA GLU A 729 -7.26 24.17 -12.30
C GLU A 729 -6.50 23.06 -11.55
N LYS A 730 -5.96 23.33 -10.36
CA LYS A 730 -5.16 22.35 -9.61
C LYS A 730 -6.06 21.34 -8.88
N VAL A 731 -5.60 20.09 -8.82
CA VAL A 731 -6.17 19.07 -7.92
C VAL A 731 -5.77 19.39 -6.48
N ILE A 732 -6.73 19.22 -5.55
CA ILE A 732 -6.53 19.36 -4.12
C ILE A 732 -6.57 17.98 -3.45
N LEU A 733 -5.57 17.69 -2.63
CA LEU A 733 -5.43 16.49 -1.80
C LEU A 733 -5.26 16.91 -0.34
N SER A 734 -5.85 16.17 0.61
CA SER A 734 -5.28 16.14 1.97
C SER A 734 -4.05 15.22 1.92
N THR A 735 -2.85 15.79 1.86
CA THR A 735 -1.59 15.03 1.89
C THR A 735 -1.33 14.41 3.26
N GLU A 736 -1.97 14.95 4.29
CA GLU A 736 -1.95 14.39 5.64
C GLU A 736 -3.27 14.75 6.32
N SER A 737 -4.02 13.73 6.72
CA SER A 737 -5.33 13.88 7.35
C SER A 737 -5.43 13.15 8.69
N SER A 738 -6.43 13.54 9.46
CA SER A 738 -6.77 12.96 10.76
C SER A 738 -5.70 13.11 11.85
N SER A 739 -4.65 12.29 11.90
CA SER A 739 -3.78 12.18 13.10
C SER A 739 -4.61 11.88 14.37
N ALA A 740 -5.63 11.04 14.21
CA ALA A 740 -6.36 10.43 15.32
C ALA A 740 -5.45 9.45 16.07
N VAL A 741 -5.67 9.28 17.38
CA VAL A 741 -4.82 8.45 18.24
C VAL A 741 -5.66 7.45 19.03
N SER A 742 -5.26 6.18 19.01
CA SER A 742 -5.87 5.12 19.83
C SER A 742 -4.92 3.94 20.05
N THR A 743 -5.11 3.24 21.16
CA THR A 743 -4.45 1.99 21.49
C THR A 743 -5.46 0.85 21.35
N ARG A 744 -5.09 -0.22 20.64
CA ARG A 744 -6.01 -1.33 20.29
C ARG A 744 -6.78 -1.83 21.51
N GLY A 745 -8.12 -1.94 21.40
CA GLY A 745 -8.97 -2.55 22.43
C GLY A 745 -9.10 -1.78 23.75
N THR A 746 -8.49 -0.60 23.91
CA THR A 746 -8.57 0.19 25.15
C THR A 746 -9.77 1.13 25.11
N TYR A 747 -10.70 1.07 26.07
CA TYR A 747 -11.88 1.94 26.10
C TYR A 747 -11.95 2.74 27.40
N ILE A 748 -11.84 4.07 27.29
CA ILE A 748 -11.72 4.99 28.44
C ILE A 748 -13.02 5.76 28.65
N PHE A 749 -13.50 5.81 29.89
CA PHE A 749 -14.75 6.45 30.29
C PHE A 749 -14.49 7.66 31.22
N PRO A 750 -15.31 8.73 31.17
CA PRO A 750 -16.48 8.92 30.31
C PRO A 750 -16.09 9.22 28.86
N VAL A 751 -16.91 8.72 27.93
CA VAL A 751 -16.76 8.95 26.49
C VAL A 751 -17.28 10.36 26.15
N THR A 752 -16.64 11.05 25.20
CA THR A 752 -17.14 12.36 24.74
C THR A 752 -18.46 12.21 23.94
N PRO A 753 -19.47 13.07 24.16
CA PRO A 753 -20.72 13.06 23.39
C PRO A 753 -20.57 13.60 21.97
N ALA A 754 -19.41 14.16 21.61
CA ALA A 754 -19.11 14.59 20.25
C ALA A 754 -18.53 13.44 19.40
N ASN A 755 -18.62 13.54 18.07
CA ASN A 755 -17.91 12.63 17.15
C ASN A 755 -16.44 13.05 16.90
N HIS A 756 -15.94 14.07 17.61
CA HIS A 756 -14.57 14.57 17.58
C HIS A 756 -14.22 15.24 18.91
N SER A 757 -13.02 15.03 19.42
CA SER A 757 -12.41 15.75 20.54
C SER A 757 -10.87 15.71 20.43
N ASN A 758 -10.18 16.59 21.14
CA ASN A 758 -8.73 16.49 21.29
C ASN A 758 -8.35 15.61 22.49
N VAL A 759 -7.26 14.85 22.40
CA VAL A 759 -6.69 14.14 23.58
C VAL A 759 -6.19 15.11 24.65
N GLY A 760 -6.25 14.68 25.91
CA GLY A 760 -5.58 15.35 27.04
C GLY A 760 -6.49 16.28 27.84
N VAL A 761 -5.97 17.42 28.29
CA VAL A 761 -6.58 18.20 29.38
C VAL A 761 -7.71 19.12 28.91
N GLN A 762 -8.89 18.54 28.69
CA GLN A 762 -10.17 19.26 28.71
C GLN A 762 -10.66 19.38 30.16
N ASP A 763 -11.08 20.59 30.57
CA ASP A 763 -11.64 20.94 31.88
C ASP A 763 -10.89 20.44 33.14
N GLY A 764 -9.60 20.09 33.00
CA GLY A 764 -8.75 19.61 34.09
C GLY A 764 -8.73 18.08 34.29
N GLY A 765 -9.33 17.31 33.37
CA GLY A 765 -9.28 15.84 33.36
C GLY A 765 -8.30 15.26 32.33
N ASN A 766 -8.38 13.94 32.12
CA ASN A 766 -7.61 13.19 31.12
C ASN A 766 -8.56 12.70 30.01
N ALA A 767 -8.94 13.57 29.06
CA ALA A 767 -9.93 13.25 28.04
C ALA A 767 -9.37 12.22 27.03
N GLY A 768 -9.96 11.02 27.02
CA GLY A 768 -9.64 9.95 26.08
C GLY A 768 -8.27 9.29 26.28
N VAL A 769 -7.59 9.51 27.41
CA VAL A 769 -6.21 9.07 27.67
C VAL A 769 -6.03 8.53 29.09
N ASP A 770 -5.14 7.54 29.24
CA ASP A 770 -4.65 7.01 30.51
C ASP A 770 -3.12 7.21 30.59
N PRO A 771 -2.64 8.29 31.21
CA PRO A 771 -1.20 8.56 31.35
C PRO A 771 -0.45 7.65 32.34
N GLU A 772 -1.13 6.83 33.16
CA GLU A 772 -0.44 5.90 34.07
C GLU A 772 -0.01 4.62 33.33
N ASN A 773 -0.82 4.18 32.35
CA ASN A 773 -0.53 3.00 31.52
C ASN A 773 -0.11 3.34 30.07
N LEU A 774 -0.04 4.62 29.70
CA LEU A 774 0.26 5.13 28.36
C LEU A 774 -0.73 4.66 27.28
N LEU A 775 -2.04 4.76 27.56
CA LEU A 775 -3.09 4.27 26.65
C LEU A 775 -4.03 5.38 26.14
N VAL A 776 -4.60 5.18 24.95
CA VAL A 776 -5.51 6.13 24.28
C VAL A 776 -6.78 5.42 23.80
N SER A 777 -7.93 6.06 23.95
CA SER A 777 -9.26 5.44 23.80
C SER A 777 -9.64 5.06 22.35
N ALA A 778 -9.84 3.75 22.11
CA ALA A 778 -10.29 3.11 20.88
C ALA A 778 -11.77 3.38 20.51
N TYR A 779 -12.44 4.33 21.16
CA TYR A 779 -13.71 4.85 20.67
C TYR A 779 -13.59 5.65 19.35
N GLU A 780 -12.36 5.92 18.88
CA GLU A 780 -12.06 6.61 17.62
C GLU A 780 -12.66 8.02 17.52
N LEU A 781 -12.70 8.73 18.66
CA LEU A 781 -13.21 10.10 18.77
C LEU A 781 -12.08 11.14 18.92
N TYR A 782 -10.88 10.70 19.30
CA TYR A 782 -9.83 11.56 19.83
C TYR A 782 -8.67 11.72 18.85
N ALA A 783 -8.18 12.95 18.71
CA ALA A 783 -7.03 13.30 17.89
C ALA A 783 -6.09 14.28 18.58
N VAL A 784 -4.90 14.45 18.01
CA VAL A 784 -3.95 15.50 18.44
C VAL A 784 -4.49 16.90 18.12
N SER A 785 -3.95 17.94 18.78
CA SER A 785 -4.54 19.28 18.77
C SER A 785 -4.54 19.99 17.40
N TRP A 786 -3.74 19.53 16.43
CA TRP A 786 -3.74 19.99 15.05
C TRP A 786 -4.61 19.12 14.11
N GLY A 787 -5.01 17.93 14.55
CA GLY A 787 -5.67 16.90 13.75
C GLY A 787 -7.20 16.91 13.82
N ALA A 788 -7.81 15.75 13.55
CA ALA A 788 -9.26 15.53 13.46
C ALA A 788 -9.59 14.03 13.61
N SER A 789 -10.77 13.70 14.17
CA SER A 789 -11.32 12.34 14.05
C SER A 789 -11.68 12.01 12.59
N PRO A 790 -11.70 10.72 12.19
CA PRO A 790 -12.06 10.34 10.82
C PRO A 790 -13.45 10.85 10.41
N ASP A 791 -14.44 10.84 11.30
CA ASP A 791 -15.78 11.39 11.06
C ASP A 791 -15.74 12.87 10.63
N LYS A 792 -14.88 13.68 11.26
CA LYS A 792 -14.71 15.09 10.90
C LYS A 792 -14.04 15.23 9.53
N VAL A 793 -13.03 14.40 9.25
CA VAL A 793 -12.33 14.38 7.96
C VAL A 793 -13.28 13.99 6.83
N PHE A 794 -14.05 12.90 7.00
CA PHE A 794 -15.07 12.45 6.05
C PHE A 794 -16.15 13.52 5.83
N GLY A 795 -16.67 14.13 6.90
CA GLY A 795 -17.64 15.22 6.81
C GLY A 795 -17.12 16.46 6.08
N MET A 796 -15.82 16.74 6.18
CA MET A 796 -15.17 17.82 5.44
C MET A 796 -14.89 17.48 3.98
N GLN A 797 -14.60 16.22 3.65
CA GLN A 797 -14.49 15.76 2.27
C GLN A 797 -15.84 15.75 1.56
N ASP A 798 -16.89 15.20 2.19
CA ASP A 798 -18.23 15.10 1.59
C ASP A 798 -18.86 16.50 1.35
N LYS A 799 -18.48 17.48 2.17
CA LYS A 799 -18.82 18.90 1.98
C LYS A 799 -18.05 19.59 0.84
N HIS A 800 -16.91 19.05 0.44
CA HIS A 800 -16.01 19.62 -0.59
C HIS A 800 -15.60 18.56 -1.62
N PRO A 801 -16.55 18.00 -2.40
CA PRO A 801 -16.33 16.79 -3.22
C PRO A 801 -15.31 16.93 -4.36
N TYR A 802 -14.82 18.14 -4.64
CA TYR A 802 -13.70 18.41 -5.56
C TYR A 802 -12.33 18.02 -4.96
N VAL A 803 -12.25 17.77 -3.65
CA VAL A 803 -11.04 17.23 -3.02
C VAL A 803 -10.91 15.77 -3.44
N ALA A 804 -9.81 15.43 -4.12
CA ALA A 804 -9.61 14.14 -4.76
C ALA A 804 -9.51 12.97 -3.77
N GLY A 805 -9.21 13.25 -2.51
CA GLY A 805 -9.12 12.27 -1.43
C GLY A 805 -8.10 12.69 -0.38
N GLU A 806 -7.62 11.71 0.38
CA GLU A 806 -6.73 11.91 1.52
C GLU A 806 -5.58 10.88 1.57
N PHE A 807 -4.52 11.22 2.27
CA PHE A 807 -3.59 10.26 2.87
C PHE A 807 -3.67 10.40 4.40
N VAL A 808 -4.14 9.36 5.08
CA VAL A 808 -4.34 9.35 6.54
C VAL A 808 -3.00 9.30 7.27
N TRP A 809 -2.85 10.02 8.39
CA TRP A 809 -1.78 9.81 9.37
C TRP A 809 -2.26 8.85 10.48
N THR A 810 -1.91 7.57 10.48
CA THR A 810 -1.11 6.77 9.52
C THR A 810 -1.81 5.47 9.16
N GLY A 811 -1.35 4.76 8.12
CA GLY A 811 -1.86 3.42 7.80
C GLY A 811 -1.55 2.41 8.92
N TRP A 812 -0.29 2.36 9.31
CA TRP A 812 0.25 1.54 10.40
C TRP A 812 0.82 2.43 11.51
N ASP A 813 0.81 1.95 12.76
CA ASP A 813 1.72 2.48 13.78
C ASP A 813 3.17 2.20 13.35
N TYR A 814 4.09 3.02 13.82
CA TYR A 814 5.51 3.01 13.44
C TYR A 814 6.36 3.29 14.68
N ILE A 815 7.65 2.94 14.62
CA ILE A 815 8.55 3.15 15.76
C ILE A 815 8.90 4.64 15.87
N GLY A 816 8.89 5.17 17.09
CA GLY A 816 9.05 6.60 17.33
C GLY A 816 7.74 7.40 17.31
N GLU A 817 7.88 8.73 17.23
CA GLU A 817 6.84 9.77 17.33
C GLU A 817 5.60 9.38 18.21
N PRO A 818 5.81 9.07 19.52
CA PRO A 818 4.83 8.40 20.36
C PRO A 818 3.75 9.32 20.94
N THR A 819 3.31 10.33 20.18
CA THR A 819 2.32 11.33 20.60
C THR A 819 0.99 10.67 20.99
N PRO A 820 0.38 11.00 22.14
CA PRO A 820 0.63 12.16 23.02
C PRO A 820 1.70 11.96 24.11
N TYR A 821 2.41 10.83 24.12
CA TYR A 821 3.38 10.43 25.15
C TYR A 821 4.83 10.52 24.64
N ASP A 822 5.16 11.70 24.09
CA ASP A 822 6.37 11.99 23.29
C ASP A 822 7.71 11.70 24.02
N THR A 823 7.70 11.51 25.35
CA THR A 823 8.88 11.22 26.18
C THR A 823 8.79 9.92 26.98
N GLU A 824 7.71 9.14 26.83
CA GLU A 824 7.38 8.02 27.72
C GLU A 824 7.12 6.69 26.99
N ALA A 825 6.57 6.70 25.77
CA ALA A 825 6.34 5.50 24.95
C ALA A 825 7.42 5.30 23.87
N ARG A 826 7.38 4.19 23.12
CA ARG A 826 8.39 3.82 22.09
C ARG A 826 7.93 3.85 20.63
N SER A 827 6.62 3.93 20.38
CA SER A 827 6.03 3.92 19.04
C SER A 827 4.74 4.74 18.99
N SER A 828 4.24 5.00 17.80
CA SER A 828 3.10 5.88 17.60
C SER A 828 1.74 5.25 17.94
N TYR A 829 0.69 6.08 17.97
CA TYR A 829 -0.71 5.72 18.22
C TYR A 829 -1.61 6.03 17.01
N PHE A 830 -1.02 6.52 15.92
CA PHE A 830 -1.68 7.10 14.74
C PHE A 830 -2.23 6.05 13.77
N GLY A 831 -1.68 4.84 13.79
CA GLY A 831 -2.00 3.76 12.89
C GLY A 831 -3.47 3.36 12.95
N ILE A 832 -4.05 3.11 11.78
CA ILE A 832 -5.30 2.36 11.62
C ILE A 832 -5.10 0.88 12.03
N ILE A 833 -3.88 0.38 11.83
CA ILE A 833 -3.37 -0.95 12.23
C ILE A 833 -2.25 -0.72 13.26
N ASP A 834 -2.13 -1.59 14.27
CA ASP A 834 -1.05 -1.50 15.27
C ASP A 834 0.32 -2.02 14.77
N LEU A 835 1.38 -1.80 15.55
CA LEU A 835 2.76 -2.12 15.15
C LEU A 835 2.99 -3.63 14.88
N ALA A 836 2.22 -4.51 15.52
CA ALA A 836 2.26 -5.95 15.27
C ALA A 836 1.41 -6.37 14.05
N GLY A 837 0.53 -5.49 13.56
CA GLY A 837 -0.38 -5.76 12.45
C GLY A 837 -1.76 -6.22 12.88
N PHE A 838 -2.15 -6.00 14.15
CA PHE A 838 -3.52 -6.21 14.60
C PHE A 838 -4.36 -4.96 14.32
N LYS A 839 -5.59 -5.18 13.85
CA LYS A 839 -6.51 -4.11 13.45
C LYS A 839 -7.03 -3.38 14.69
N LYS A 840 -6.95 -2.05 14.72
CA LYS A 840 -7.68 -1.22 15.69
C LYS A 840 -9.12 -1.03 15.22
N ASP A 841 -10.01 -0.55 16.09
CA ASP A 841 -11.39 -0.21 15.74
C ASP A 841 -11.48 0.80 14.58
N ARG A 842 -10.48 1.69 14.45
CA ARG A 842 -10.26 2.59 13.31
C ARG A 842 -10.33 1.90 11.94
N PHE A 843 -9.84 0.66 11.84
CA PHE A 843 -9.84 -0.14 10.60
C PHE A 843 -11.24 -0.29 10.04
N TYR A 844 -12.20 -0.65 10.90
CA TYR A 844 -13.57 -0.92 10.48
C TYR A 844 -14.36 0.37 10.19
N LEU A 845 -14.02 1.49 10.84
CA LEU A 845 -14.55 2.82 10.51
C LEU A 845 -14.14 3.26 9.10
N TYR A 846 -12.84 3.12 8.76
CA TYR A 846 -12.34 3.43 7.42
C TYR A 846 -12.87 2.44 6.38
N GLN A 847 -12.85 1.13 6.64
CA GLN A 847 -13.40 0.11 5.73
C GLN A 847 -14.89 0.36 5.46
N ALA A 848 -15.69 0.72 6.47
CA ALA A 848 -17.10 1.08 6.28
C ALA A 848 -17.32 2.33 5.40
N ARG A 849 -16.36 3.28 5.36
CA ARG A 849 -16.42 4.46 4.48
C ARG A 849 -15.88 4.20 3.08
N TRP A 850 -14.78 3.44 2.98
CA TRP A 850 -13.99 3.24 1.77
C TRP A 850 -14.43 2.03 0.93
N ARG A 851 -15.02 1.01 1.56
CA ARG A 851 -15.51 -0.24 0.94
C ARG A 851 -17.01 -0.48 1.23
N PRO A 852 -17.92 0.45 0.88
CA PRO A 852 -19.37 0.30 1.11
C PRO A 852 -20.03 -0.80 0.25
N ASP A 853 -19.24 -1.40 -0.64
CA ASP A 853 -19.48 -2.54 -1.52
C ASP A 853 -19.05 -3.90 -0.92
N LEU A 854 -18.24 -3.92 0.15
CA LEU A 854 -17.87 -5.14 0.87
C LEU A 854 -19.09 -5.71 1.62
N HIS A 855 -19.89 -6.47 0.86
CA HIS A 855 -20.92 -7.38 1.34
C HIS A 855 -20.99 -8.57 0.38
N ASP A 856 -19.90 -9.33 0.29
CA ASP A 856 -19.87 -10.58 -0.43
C ASP A 856 -19.57 -11.73 0.56
N PRO A 857 -20.53 -12.64 0.85
CA PRO A 857 -20.28 -13.83 1.65
C PRO A 857 -19.39 -14.87 0.94
N LEU A 858 -18.83 -14.55 -0.23
CA LEU A 858 -17.78 -15.29 -0.93
C LEU A 858 -16.43 -14.53 -0.99
N SER A 859 -16.33 -13.34 -0.42
CA SER A 859 -15.06 -12.61 -0.28
C SER A 859 -14.08 -13.39 0.60
N TYR A 860 -12.80 -13.39 0.22
CA TYR A 860 -11.70 -13.96 1.01
C TYR A 860 -11.61 -13.33 2.41
N TYR A 861 -11.87 -12.02 2.47
CA TYR A 861 -12.02 -11.28 3.72
C TYR A 861 -13.51 -11.29 4.13
N PRO A 862 -13.89 -11.85 5.29
CA PRO A 862 -15.28 -11.89 5.72
C PRO A 862 -15.76 -10.48 6.06
N SER A 863 -16.50 -9.86 5.13
CA SER A 863 -16.93 -8.47 5.23
C SER A 863 -17.98 -8.28 6.32
N GLN A 864 -17.53 -7.95 7.54
CA GLN A 864 -18.37 -7.51 8.63
C GLN A 864 -18.87 -6.09 8.33
N SER A 865 -19.95 -5.96 7.55
CA SER A 865 -20.59 -4.66 7.29
C SER A 865 -21.43 -4.14 8.48
N ALA A 866 -21.09 -4.61 9.67
CA ALA A 866 -21.35 -4.06 10.99
C ALA A 866 -20.14 -4.44 11.86
N HIS A 867 -19.49 -3.48 12.52
CA HIS A 867 -18.48 -3.74 13.55
C HIS A 867 -18.88 -3.00 14.83
N ILE A 868 -19.05 -3.73 15.93
CA ILE A 868 -19.51 -3.20 17.22
C ILE A 868 -18.37 -3.09 18.24
N LEU A 869 -18.37 -1.97 18.97
CA LEU A 869 -17.44 -1.66 20.05
C LEU A 869 -18.18 -0.98 21.21
N PRO A 870 -17.71 -1.07 22.46
CA PRO A 870 -16.50 -1.75 22.93
C PRO A 870 -16.65 -3.29 23.02
N HIS A 871 -15.69 -3.97 23.67
CA HIS A 871 -15.94 -5.33 24.18
C HIS A 871 -17.08 -5.35 25.20
N TRP A 872 -17.65 -6.54 25.45
CA TRP A 872 -18.77 -6.71 26.40
C TRP A 872 -18.39 -7.51 27.65
N THR A 873 -17.14 -7.37 28.08
CA THR A 873 -16.61 -7.86 29.37
C THR A 873 -16.20 -6.65 30.20
N TRP A 874 -16.96 -6.33 31.26
CA TRP A 874 -16.70 -5.19 32.14
C TRP A 874 -17.09 -5.49 33.61
N PRO A 875 -16.35 -6.36 34.34
CA PRO A 875 -16.74 -6.80 35.68
C PRO A 875 -16.96 -5.64 36.67
N ASP A 876 -16.12 -4.59 36.61
CA ASP A 876 -16.21 -3.42 37.49
C ASP A 876 -17.22 -2.34 37.02
N ARG A 877 -17.99 -2.58 35.93
CA ARG A 877 -18.98 -1.64 35.37
C ARG A 877 -20.42 -2.16 35.39
N VAL A 878 -20.73 -3.22 36.13
CA VAL A 878 -22.10 -3.79 36.18
C VAL A 878 -23.09 -2.75 36.73
N GLY A 879 -24.03 -2.32 35.87
CA GLY A 879 -24.98 -1.25 36.18
C GLY A 879 -24.53 0.17 35.83
N GLU A 880 -23.32 0.36 35.28
CA GLU A 880 -22.79 1.64 34.82
C GLU A 880 -22.99 1.84 33.31
N VAL A 881 -23.07 3.11 32.88
CA VAL A 881 -23.23 3.48 31.45
C VAL A 881 -21.95 3.18 30.67
N THR A 882 -22.10 2.47 29.55
CA THR A 882 -21.03 1.99 28.68
C THR A 882 -21.48 2.21 27.22
N PRO A 883 -21.16 3.38 26.62
CA PRO A 883 -21.61 3.73 25.27
C PRO A 883 -21.26 2.70 24.22
N VAL A 884 -22.20 2.38 23.33
CA VAL A 884 -22.02 1.40 22.24
C VAL A 884 -21.98 2.14 20.91
N HIS A 885 -20.92 1.90 20.12
CA HIS A 885 -20.81 2.39 18.75
C HIS A 885 -20.84 1.24 17.75
N VAL A 886 -21.36 1.51 16.55
CA VAL A 886 -21.30 0.58 15.41
C VAL A 886 -20.78 1.31 14.18
N PHE A 887 -19.72 0.77 13.57
CA PHE A 887 -19.22 1.18 12.27
C PHE A 887 -19.86 0.34 11.17
N SER A 888 -20.48 1.00 10.19
CA SER A 888 -21.21 0.32 9.11
C SER A 888 -21.57 1.27 7.97
N SER A 889 -21.54 0.77 6.74
CA SER A 889 -22.05 1.48 5.56
C SER A 889 -23.58 1.38 5.39
N ALA A 890 -24.29 0.78 6.36
CA ALA A 890 -25.73 0.57 6.38
C ALA A 890 -26.55 1.86 6.44
N ASP A 891 -27.83 1.76 6.09
CA ASP A 891 -28.79 2.86 6.21
C ASP A 891 -29.37 2.96 7.62
N GLU A 892 -29.54 1.82 8.29
CA GLU A 892 -30.03 1.73 9.67
C GLU A 892 -29.26 0.68 10.48
N ALA A 893 -29.31 0.79 11.80
CA ALA A 893 -28.81 -0.23 12.72
C ALA A 893 -29.73 -0.35 13.94
N GLU A 894 -29.94 -1.57 14.44
CA GLU A 894 -30.73 -1.86 15.65
C GLU A 894 -29.87 -2.67 16.63
N LEU A 895 -29.76 -2.16 17.85
CA LEU A 895 -28.94 -2.74 18.91
C LEU A 895 -29.81 -3.55 19.87
N PHE A 896 -29.29 -4.70 20.32
CA PHE A 896 -29.93 -5.60 21.27
C PHE A 896 -28.97 -5.89 22.42
N VAL A 897 -29.46 -5.74 23.66
CA VAL A 897 -28.77 -6.14 24.90
C VAL A 897 -29.55 -7.31 25.48
N ASN A 898 -28.90 -8.46 25.64
CA ASN A 898 -29.52 -9.70 26.15
C ASN A 898 -30.84 -10.11 25.43
N GLY A 899 -30.98 -9.70 24.16
CA GLY A 899 -32.14 -9.94 23.30
C GLY A 899 -33.24 -8.87 23.36
N GLU A 900 -33.16 -7.88 24.25
CA GLU A 900 -34.06 -6.73 24.28
C GLU A 900 -33.51 -5.60 23.38
N SER A 901 -34.37 -5.01 22.53
CA SER A 901 -33.96 -3.94 21.60
C SER A 901 -33.74 -2.63 22.36
N ALA A 902 -32.51 -2.10 22.29
CA ALA A 902 -32.13 -0.78 22.74
C ALA A 902 -32.50 0.34 21.73
N GLY A 903 -33.21 -0.02 20.66
CA GLY A 903 -33.73 0.90 19.66
C GLY A 903 -32.98 0.88 18.33
N ARG A 904 -33.71 1.24 17.28
CA ARG A 904 -33.26 1.32 15.89
C ARG A 904 -32.93 2.76 15.52
N LEU A 905 -31.78 2.96 14.90
CA LEU A 905 -31.26 4.25 14.47
C LEU A 905 -31.11 4.30 12.95
N GLN A 906 -31.51 5.41 12.34
CA GLN A 906 -31.24 5.74 10.94
C GLN A 906 -29.89 6.49 10.86
N ARG A 907 -29.11 6.24 9.81
CA ARG A 907 -27.90 7.01 9.50
C ARG A 907 -28.28 8.40 8.99
N GLU A 908 -28.00 9.41 9.80
CA GLU A 908 -28.12 10.82 9.42
C GLU A 908 -27.03 11.26 8.42
N PRO A 909 -27.28 12.29 7.58
CA PRO A 909 -26.29 12.82 6.66
C PRO A 909 -25.01 13.31 7.36
N SER A 910 -23.84 12.97 6.79
CA SER A 910 -22.52 13.26 7.37
C SER A 910 -22.28 12.68 8.78
N ASN A 911 -22.98 11.60 9.13
CA ASN A 911 -22.64 10.74 10.27
C ASN A 911 -22.11 9.38 9.76
N TYR A 912 -21.02 8.90 10.34
CA TYR A 912 -20.25 7.73 9.86
C TYR A 912 -20.27 6.56 10.84
N ARG A 913 -20.99 6.70 11.97
CA ARG A 913 -21.16 5.72 13.03
C ARG A 913 -22.57 5.77 13.61
N PHE A 914 -23.09 4.64 14.06
CA PHE A 914 -24.26 4.60 14.94
C PHE A 914 -23.79 4.67 16.40
N ARG A 915 -24.56 5.33 17.28
CA ARG A 915 -24.22 5.51 18.71
C ARG A 915 -25.44 5.28 19.58
N TRP A 916 -25.27 4.49 20.64
CA TRP A 916 -26.19 4.43 21.77
C TRP A 916 -25.39 4.81 23.03
N ASP A 917 -25.46 6.08 23.42
CA ASP A 917 -24.61 6.62 24.49
C ASP A 917 -25.09 6.26 25.91
N ASP A 918 -26.38 5.94 26.09
CA ASP A 918 -27.02 5.66 27.39
C ASP A 918 -27.14 4.16 27.73
N ILE A 919 -26.41 3.26 27.05
CA ILE A 919 -26.50 1.81 27.32
C ILE A 919 -25.86 1.48 28.68
N THR A 920 -26.62 0.85 29.58
CA THR A 920 -26.10 0.28 30.82
C THR A 920 -25.45 -1.08 30.57
N TYR A 921 -24.26 -1.33 31.13
CA TYR A 921 -23.64 -2.64 31.02
C TYR A 921 -24.33 -3.69 31.92
N GLU A 922 -24.87 -4.72 31.27
CA GLU A 922 -25.28 -5.99 31.88
C GLU A 922 -24.48 -7.13 31.21
N PRO A 923 -23.87 -8.06 31.98
CA PRO A 923 -23.21 -9.23 31.42
C PRO A 923 -24.13 -10.09 30.54
N GLY A 924 -23.59 -10.63 29.45
CA GLY A 924 -24.32 -11.49 28.51
C GLY A 924 -23.96 -11.22 27.04
N GLU A 925 -24.95 -10.96 26.19
CA GLU A 925 -24.79 -10.73 24.75
C GLU A 925 -25.17 -9.31 24.33
N LEU A 926 -24.26 -8.64 23.60
CA LEU A 926 -24.50 -7.39 22.90
C LEU A 926 -24.47 -7.66 21.38
N ARG A 927 -25.58 -7.41 20.69
CA ARG A 927 -25.77 -7.77 19.29
C ARG A 927 -26.32 -6.59 18.49
N VAL A 928 -25.72 -6.29 17.33
CA VAL A 928 -26.31 -5.36 16.35
C VAL A 928 -26.85 -6.12 15.14
N VAL A 929 -27.96 -5.65 14.59
CA VAL A 929 -28.41 -5.98 13.24
C VAL A 929 -28.41 -4.69 12.42
N THR A 930 -27.70 -4.66 11.29
CA THR A 930 -27.71 -3.52 10.36
C THR A 930 -28.62 -3.78 9.17
N TYR A 931 -29.16 -2.72 8.58
CA TYR A 931 -30.12 -2.79 7.48
C TYR A 931 -29.73 -1.88 6.32
N LYS A 932 -29.93 -2.38 5.10
CA LYS A 932 -29.66 -1.67 3.84
C LYS A 932 -30.83 -1.89 2.90
N ASP A 933 -31.33 -0.82 2.28
CA ASP A 933 -32.61 -0.84 1.53
C ASP A 933 -33.80 -1.45 2.34
N GLY A 934 -33.74 -1.38 3.68
CA GLY A 934 -34.75 -1.92 4.60
C GLY A 934 -34.68 -3.44 4.85
N ALA A 935 -33.73 -4.16 4.26
CA ALA A 935 -33.47 -5.57 4.54
C ALA A 935 -32.32 -5.76 5.54
N GLU A 936 -32.30 -6.85 6.31
CA GLU A 936 -31.14 -7.22 7.13
C GLU A 936 -29.90 -7.38 6.24
N TRP A 937 -28.80 -6.72 6.62
CA TRP A 937 -27.58 -6.64 5.83
C TRP A 937 -26.43 -7.37 6.52
N ALA A 938 -26.04 -6.96 7.73
CA ALA A 938 -25.07 -7.68 8.55
C ALA A 938 -25.47 -7.75 10.02
N VAL A 939 -24.74 -8.59 10.75
CA VAL A 939 -24.88 -8.82 12.18
C VAL A 939 -23.47 -8.90 12.76
N ASP A 940 -23.24 -8.22 13.88
CA ASP A 940 -22.05 -8.41 14.73
C ASP A 940 -22.51 -8.62 16.17
N THR A 941 -21.69 -9.25 16.98
CA THR A 941 -22.03 -9.68 18.34
C THR A 941 -20.78 -9.75 19.22
N ARG A 942 -20.83 -9.07 20.37
CA ARG A 942 -19.86 -9.21 21.47
C ARG A 942 -20.55 -9.88 22.65
N LYS A 943 -19.77 -10.56 23.48
CA LYS A 943 -20.25 -11.26 24.66
C LYS A 943 -19.36 -10.94 25.85
N THR A 944 -19.88 -11.20 27.04
CA THR A 944 -19.05 -11.31 28.24
C THR A 944 -18.25 -12.60 28.15
N VAL A 945 -16.97 -12.45 27.87
CA VAL A 945 -15.96 -13.51 27.81
C VAL A 945 -15.63 -13.98 29.22
N GLY A 946 -15.31 -15.26 29.40
CA GLY A 946 -14.89 -15.82 30.68
C GLY A 946 -13.46 -15.45 31.10
N ASP A 947 -13.01 -16.03 32.21
CA ASP A 947 -11.61 -15.98 32.64
C ASP A 947 -10.69 -16.64 31.58
N ALA A 948 -9.45 -16.16 31.47
CA ALA A 948 -8.45 -16.75 30.58
C ALA A 948 -8.18 -18.22 30.96
N ALA A 949 -8.21 -19.11 29.95
CA ALA A 949 -8.04 -20.54 30.15
C ALA A 949 -6.96 -21.17 29.26
N LYS A 950 -6.75 -20.64 28.05
CA LYS A 950 -5.83 -21.22 27.06
C LYS A 950 -5.29 -20.20 26.06
N LEU A 951 -4.25 -20.62 25.35
CA LEU A 951 -3.73 -19.93 24.18
C LEU A 951 -4.29 -20.55 22.90
N THR A 952 -4.32 -19.77 21.83
CA THR A 952 -4.54 -20.24 20.46
C THR A 952 -3.53 -19.59 19.53
N MET A 953 -3.11 -20.28 18.46
CA MET A 953 -2.06 -19.81 17.53
C MET A 953 -2.52 -19.96 16.08
N THR A 954 -2.28 -18.92 15.28
CA THR A 954 -2.62 -18.86 13.86
C THR A 954 -1.46 -18.25 13.08
N ALA A 955 -0.92 -18.99 12.10
CA ALA A 955 0.03 -18.46 11.12
C ALA A 955 -0.70 -17.74 9.98
N ASP A 956 -0.10 -16.70 9.38
CA ASP A 956 -0.59 -16.15 8.10
C ASP A 956 -0.33 -17.11 6.93
N HIS A 957 0.85 -17.76 6.92
CA HIS A 957 1.20 -18.85 6.01
C HIS A 957 1.81 -20.04 6.77
N THR A 958 1.32 -21.25 6.50
CA THR A 958 1.86 -22.51 7.06
C THR A 958 2.96 -23.15 6.21
N THR A 959 3.32 -22.54 5.08
CA THR A 959 4.40 -23.00 4.20
C THR A 959 5.27 -21.80 3.85
N ILE A 960 6.59 -21.91 4.04
CA ILE A 960 7.57 -20.86 3.76
C ILE A 960 8.79 -21.42 3.02
N SER A 961 9.42 -20.60 2.20
CA SER A 961 10.59 -20.98 1.40
C SER A 961 11.80 -21.29 2.30
N ALA A 962 12.55 -22.36 2.01
CA ALA A 962 13.79 -22.70 2.73
C ALA A 962 15.00 -21.84 2.28
N ASP A 963 14.82 -20.53 2.14
CA ASP A 963 15.82 -19.61 1.59
C ASP A 963 16.57 -18.77 2.63
N GLY A 964 16.15 -18.81 3.91
CA GLY A 964 16.74 -18.00 4.98
C GLY A 964 16.23 -16.57 5.04
N HIS A 965 15.17 -16.24 4.28
CA HIS A 965 14.53 -14.93 4.25
C HIS A 965 13.03 -15.03 4.55
N ASP A 966 12.32 -15.98 3.94
CA ASP A 966 10.86 -16.06 3.98
C ASP A 966 10.28 -16.17 5.40
N LEU A 967 9.12 -15.52 5.63
CA LEU A 967 8.56 -15.25 6.96
C LEU A 967 7.13 -15.75 7.13
N SER A 968 6.84 -16.29 8.32
CA SER A 968 5.49 -16.56 8.80
C SER A 968 5.19 -15.70 10.04
N PHE A 969 4.03 -15.06 10.06
CA PHE A 969 3.55 -14.20 11.14
C PHE A 969 2.56 -14.97 12.01
N ILE A 970 3.01 -15.36 13.21
CA ILE A 970 2.27 -16.21 14.14
C ILE A 970 1.52 -15.35 15.16
N SER A 971 0.23 -15.16 14.92
CA SER A 971 -0.68 -14.50 15.86
C SER A 971 -1.02 -15.46 17.00
N VAL A 972 -0.96 -14.99 18.24
CA VAL A 972 -1.32 -15.74 19.45
C VAL A 972 -2.37 -14.96 20.23
N ALA A 973 -3.46 -15.64 20.61
CA ALA A 973 -4.54 -15.06 21.39
C ALA A 973 -4.73 -15.79 22.73
N VAL A 974 -4.88 -15.02 23.81
CA VAL A 974 -5.36 -15.49 25.11
C VAL A 974 -6.89 -15.57 25.06
N VAL A 975 -7.44 -16.75 25.28
CA VAL A 975 -8.87 -17.02 25.13
C VAL A 975 -9.45 -17.74 26.36
N ASP A 976 -10.76 -17.65 26.52
CA ASP A 976 -11.51 -18.37 27.56
C ASP A 976 -11.76 -19.84 27.18
N GLU A 977 -12.52 -20.57 28.02
CA GLU A 977 -12.89 -21.96 27.75
C GLU A 977 -13.70 -22.15 26.46
N ASN A 978 -14.44 -21.14 26.00
CA ASN A 978 -15.22 -21.20 24.76
C ASN A 978 -14.35 -20.93 23.52
N GLY A 979 -13.22 -20.24 23.70
CA GLY A 979 -12.33 -19.80 22.63
C GLY A 979 -12.53 -18.33 22.24
N ASP A 980 -13.28 -17.55 23.01
CA ASP A 980 -13.43 -16.10 22.80
C ASP A 980 -12.23 -15.36 23.42
N THR A 981 -11.66 -14.39 22.70
CA THR A 981 -10.47 -13.62 23.15
C THR A 981 -10.77 -12.77 24.38
N VAL A 982 -9.97 -12.93 25.43
CA VAL A 982 -10.12 -12.18 26.69
C VAL A 982 -9.67 -10.73 26.47
N PRO A 983 -10.57 -9.71 26.49
CA PRO A 983 -10.27 -8.40 25.90
C PRO A 983 -9.16 -7.59 26.58
N GLU A 984 -8.93 -7.80 27.88
CA GLU A 984 -7.93 -7.10 28.70
C GLU A 984 -6.76 -8.00 29.12
N ALA A 985 -6.67 -9.24 28.59
CA ALA A 985 -5.62 -10.18 28.94
C ALA A 985 -4.22 -9.64 28.58
N SER A 986 -3.29 -9.81 29.52
CA SER A 986 -1.92 -9.27 29.48
C SER A 986 -0.87 -10.27 29.99
N ASP A 987 -1.22 -11.56 29.89
CA ASP A 987 -0.48 -12.73 30.34
C ASP A 987 0.90 -12.83 29.67
N SER A 988 1.89 -13.32 30.42
CA SER A 988 3.27 -13.42 29.96
C SER A 988 3.48 -14.72 29.16
N ILE A 989 3.35 -14.61 27.84
CA ILE A 989 3.52 -15.73 26.90
C ILE A 989 5.01 -15.94 26.64
N THR A 990 5.48 -17.18 26.79
CA THR A 990 6.81 -17.63 26.40
C THR A 990 6.72 -18.51 25.17
N PHE A 991 7.53 -18.19 24.16
CA PHE A 991 7.58 -18.85 22.86
C PHE A 991 8.78 -19.80 22.79
N SER A 992 8.61 -20.89 22.06
CA SER A 992 9.69 -21.81 21.69
C SER A 992 9.51 -22.32 20.26
N ILE A 993 10.61 -22.78 19.66
CA ILE A 993 10.65 -23.25 18.28
C ILE A 993 11.53 -24.49 18.17
N SER A 994 11.18 -25.39 17.25
CA SER A 994 11.96 -26.57 16.90
C SER A 994 11.77 -26.91 15.43
N GLY A 995 12.78 -27.51 14.80
CA GLY A 995 12.86 -27.62 13.35
C GLY A 995 13.77 -26.54 12.75
N PRO A 996 13.85 -26.44 11.41
CA PRO A 996 14.77 -25.55 10.70
C PRO A 996 14.22 -24.11 10.61
N GLY A 997 14.09 -23.42 11.74
CA GLY A 997 13.58 -22.07 11.78
C GLY A 997 13.85 -21.31 13.08
N GLU A 998 13.80 -19.99 12.99
CA GLU A 998 14.16 -19.04 14.05
C GLU A 998 12.98 -18.10 14.34
N ILE A 999 12.66 -17.87 15.63
CA ILE A 999 11.80 -16.75 16.03
C ILE A 999 12.68 -15.50 16.03
N VAL A 1000 12.52 -14.66 15.01
CA VAL A 1000 13.38 -13.47 14.81
C VAL A 1000 12.90 -12.25 15.61
N SER A 1001 11.63 -12.24 16.01
CA SER A 1001 11.01 -11.11 16.72
C SER A 1001 9.67 -11.51 17.36
N THR A 1002 9.29 -10.84 18.45
CA THR A 1002 7.95 -10.84 19.04
C THR A 1002 7.46 -9.42 19.28
N ASP A 1003 6.15 -9.21 19.26
CA ASP A 1003 5.52 -7.92 19.61
C ASP A 1003 4.08 -8.15 20.11
N ASN A 1004 3.42 -7.10 20.55
CA ASN A 1004 2.00 -7.09 20.92
C ASN A 1004 1.28 -5.80 20.46
N GLY A 1005 2.00 -4.86 19.85
CA GLY A 1005 1.45 -3.58 19.38
C GLY A 1005 1.20 -2.55 20.49
N ASN A 1006 1.64 -2.81 21.74
CA ASN A 1006 1.57 -1.84 22.83
C ASN A 1006 2.72 -0.83 22.74
N PRO A 1007 2.46 0.48 22.53
CA PRO A 1007 3.53 1.47 22.45
C PRO A 1007 4.25 1.74 23.79
N GLY A 1008 3.70 1.26 24.91
CA GLY A 1008 4.34 1.26 26.23
C GLY A 1008 5.11 -0.01 26.60
N ASP A 1009 5.17 -1.05 25.75
CA ASP A 1009 5.92 -2.28 26.07
C ASP A 1009 7.40 -2.18 25.66
N PHE A 1010 8.26 -1.81 26.60
CA PHE A 1010 9.71 -1.70 26.42
C PHE A 1010 10.47 -3.05 26.40
N THR A 1011 9.77 -4.19 26.29
CA THR A 1011 10.41 -5.51 26.14
C THR A 1011 11.06 -5.63 24.76
N GLU A 1012 12.36 -5.94 24.71
CA GLU A 1012 13.16 -6.05 23.47
C GLU A 1012 12.50 -6.95 22.41
N PHE A 1013 12.49 -6.54 21.15
CA PHE A 1013 11.79 -7.28 20.08
C PHE A 1013 12.23 -8.74 19.93
N PRO A 1014 13.53 -9.11 19.99
CA PRO A 1014 13.96 -10.52 19.95
C PRO A 1014 13.62 -11.37 21.20
N SER A 1015 12.94 -10.81 22.20
CA SER A 1015 12.55 -11.54 23.41
C SER A 1015 11.60 -12.69 23.08
N LEU A 1016 11.95 -13.91 23.51
CA LEU A 1016 11.07 -15.08 23.47
C LEU A 1016 9.98 -15.05 24.55
N THR A 1017 9.95 -14.06 25.44
CA THR A 1017 8.84 -13.82 26.36
C THR A 1017 8.21 -12.45 26.08
N ARG A 1018 6.91 -12.42 25.83
CA ARG A 1018 6.12 -11.24 25.45
C ARG A 1018 4.81 -11.27 26.23
N LYS A 1019 4.37 -10.13 26.77
CA LYS A 1019 3.00 -10.03 27.30
C LYS A 1019 2.01 -10.00 26.15
N ALA A 1020 0.85 -10.64 26.30
CA ALA A 1020 -0.32 -10.25 25.53
C ALA A 1020 -0.62 -8.76 25.75
N PHE A 1021 -1.21 -8.10 24.75
CA PHE A 1021 -1.82 -6.80 24.89
C PHE A 1021 -3.22 -6.83 24.27
N SER A 1022 -4.21 -6.43 25.06
CA SER A 1022 -5.64 -6.68 24.79
C SER A 1022 -5.89 -8.06 24.18
N GLY A 1023 -5.42 -9.09 24.89
CA GLY A 1023 -5.56 -10.51 24.53
C GLY A 1023 -4.67 -11.04 23.41
N LEU A 1024 -3.86 -10.22 22.71
CA LEU A 1024 -3.07 -10.65 21.54
C LEU A 1024 -1.57 -10.44 21.68
N ALA A 1025 -0.77 -11.34 21.09
CA ALA A 1025 0.67 -11.23 20.88
C ALA A 1025 1.06 -11.81 19.50
N LEU A 1026 2.25 -11.44 19.01
CA LEU A 1026 2.83 -11.89 17.74
C LEU A 1026 4.20 -12.52 17.99
N ALA A 1027 4.50 -13.61 17.27
CA ALA A 1027 5.86 -14.03 16.96
C ALA A 1027 6.08 -14.06 15.44
N ILE A 1028 7.26 -13.66 14.98
CA ILE A 1028 7.66 -13.71 13.57
C ILE A 1028 8.72 -14.80 13.43
N VAL A 1029 8.48 -15.73 12.51
CA VAL A 1029 9.34 -16.90 12.28
C VAL A 1029 9.95 -16.84 10.89
N ARG A 1030 11.24 -17.13 10.79
CA ARG A 1030 12.03 -17.22 9.56
C ARG A 1030 12.56 -18.64 9.35
N SER A 1031 12.67 -19.08 8.10
CA SER A 1031 13.30 -20.36 7.75
C SER A 1031 14.83 -20.36 7.97
N GLU A 1032 15.42 -21.54 8.13
CA GLU A 1032 16.88 -21.71 7.99
C GLU A 1032 17.27 -21.90 6.50
N ALA A 1033 18.33 -21.22 6.06
CA ALA A 1033 18.76 -21.23 4.66
C ALA A 1033 19.19 -22.62 4.18
N GLY A 1034 18.50 -23.16 3.18
CA GLY A 1034 18.76 -24.47 2.57
C GLY A 1034 18.28 -25.67 3.39
N ALA A 1035 17.47 -25.46 4.43
CA ALA A 1035 17.04 -26.49 5.37
C ALA A 1035 15.53 -26.74 5.33
N SER A 1036 15.04 -27.42 4.29
CA SER A 1036 13.63 -27.83 4.20
C SER A 1036 13.24 -28.80 5.32
N GLY A 1037 12.06 -28.64 5.92
CA GLY A 1037 11.54 -29.51 6.98
C GLY A 1037 10.42 -28.88 7.81
N GLU A 1038 9.89 -29.67 8.75
CA GLU A 1038 8.81 -29.25 9.65
C GLU A 1038 9.34 -28.33 10.76
N ILE A 1039 8.73 -27.16 10.93
CA ILE A 1039 8.99 -26.20 12.01
C ILE A 1039 7.77 -26.22 12.95
N THR A 1040 7.96 -26.62 14.20
CA THR A 1040 6.94 -26.49 15.25
C THR A 1040 7.24 -25.30 16.13
N VAL A 1041 6.29 -24.37 16.22
CA VAL A 1041 6.32 -23.17 17.06
C VAL A 1041 5.30 -23.35 18.17
N SER A 1042 5.71 -23.18 19.43
CA SER A 1042 4.86 -23.38 20.61
C SER A 1042 4.82 -22.14 21.50
N ALA A 1043 3.70 -21.92 22.18
CA ALA A 1043 3.49 -20.84 23.13
C ALA A 1043 2.92 -21.38 24.46
N GLU A 1044 3.51 -20.97 25.57
CA GLU A 1044 3.12 -21.37 26.94
C GLU A 1044 2.93 -20.11 27.81
N ALA A 1045 2.03 -20.16 28.80
CA ALA A 1045 1.82 -19.09 29.78
C ALA A 1045 1.37 -19.69 31.13
N ASP A 1046 1.77 -19.06 32.24
CA ASP A 1046 1.50 -19.57 33.60
C ASP A 1046 0.00 -19.67 33.89
N GLY A 1047 -0.50 -20.91 34.00
CA GLY A 1047 -1.90 -21.20 34.33
C GLY A 1047 -2.84 -21.43 33.15
N LEU A 1048 -2.37 -21.26 31.90
CA LEU A 1048 -3.15 -21.47 30.68
C LEU A 1048 -2.78 -22.80 29.99
N GLU A 1049 -3.71 -23.42 29.27
CA GLU A 1049 -3.36 -24.47 28.30
C GLU A 1049 -2.55 -23.86 27.14
N GLY A 1050 -1.33 -24.36 26.95
CA GLY A 1050 -0.44 -23.90 25.88
C GLY A 1050 -0.88 -24.36 24.48
N ALA A 1051 -0.31 -23.73 23.46
CA ALA A 1051 -0.67 -23.97 22.06
C ALA A 1051 0.57 -24.20 21.19
N GLN A 1052 0.34 -24.75 19.99
CA GLN A 1052 1.38 -24.90 18.97
C GLN A 1052 0.81 -24.72 17.56
N VAL A 1053 1.65 -24.27 16.63
CA VAL A 1053 1.40 -24.27 15.18
C VAL A 1053 2.56 -24.92 14.46
N VAL A 1054 2.28 -25.56 13.33
CA VAL A 1054 3.26 -26.27 12.51
C VAL A 1054 3.37 -25.58 11.15
N LEU A 1055 4.58 -25.27 10.74
CA LEU A 1055 4.94 -24.75 9.43
C LEU A 1055 5.77 -25.79 8.66
N GLN A 1056 5.75 -25.73 7.34
CA GLN A 1056 6.66 -26.49 6.48
C GLN A 1056 7.62 -25.51 5.80
N SER A 1057 8.92 -25.71 6.00
CA SER A 1057 9.94 -25.06 5.18
C SER A 1057 10.24 -25.92 3.96
N THR A 1058 10.18 -25.33 2.76
CA THR A 1058 10.32 -26.06 1.47
C THR A 1058 11.50 -25.56 0.66
#